data_AF-A0A351RD39-F1
#
_entry.id   AF-A0A351RD39-F1
#
_cell.length_a   1.000
_cell.length_b   1.000
_cell.length_c   1.000
_cell.angle_alpha   90.00
_cell.angle_beta   90.00
_cell.angle_gamma   90.00
#
_symmetry.space_group_name_H-M   'P 1'
#
loop_
_entity.id
_entity.type
_entity.pdbx_description
1 polymer ?
#
loop_
_entity_poly.entity_id
_entity_poly.type
_entity_poly.pdbx_seq_one_letter_code
_entity_poly.pdbx_strand_id
1 'polypeptide(L)'
;MSTFNPPADIAQITLAKSSDVNAVKAATAIAFGLLPSETKLQRGTVNFAVDTGTANAYVVALDSSITSYTDGLQVVFRPLNDNTGSATINLNSLGAKSIRLTDSEAIQAGDISAGGIIEVRYSTSTGFFHLTPNSAIYAHDAGVSATAAAASASTASTQASDASTSATNAASSASAASTSASNASTSASTATTQAGIATTQAGIATTQAALATTNGAAQVALATTQAGIATTQASNASTSATTATTQAGIAATQAGIATTQATNASTSASTASTQATNAANSASTATTKASEASTSATNAATSASNASASASTATTQASNASTSATNAASSATAASGSASTATTQAGIATTQATNASASASTATTQASNASTSATNAANSATAAGSSAVASAGSASDASTSATNAANSATAAGSSAVASAGSASDALTYRNAAASSASSAASSATDSLNSANAAAASYDSFDDRYLGAKSSNPTVDNDGNALLTGALYWNTTSSEMRVYSGSAWVAAYLPAAGYLALSGGTMTGAITFAAGQFGTNVNTFLTTPSSANLAAALTDETGTGVNVFNNTPTLITPILGTPTSGNLSNCTNAVGYGLKSATTTVSVSGATAPTVGQALVATSSTAATWQTPSSGSLLRVTIFTASGTWTKGANTNNIRVTVTGGGGGGGGGASGSTNAYGGSGGAAGTSIKFLSATSLTTVSVTIGAAGTGGAASGNGTNGGNSSFGTGGTGNGGSAGTYSAGNGIAGNGGSASAGDINLYGGKGISSTGTNTSNSNQMPGGISYWGGSSNANAAYGAGGTGGAPSGAGYNGGEGIVIVEEYA
;
A
#
# COMPACT_ATOMS: atom_id res chain seq x y z
N MET A 1 -16.17 -95.60 -84.52
CA MET A 1 -15.72 -94.30 -85.06
C MET A 1 -16.80 -93.28 -84.69
N SER A 2 -16.59 -92.23 -83.89
CA SER A 2 -15.45 -91.33 -83.76
C SER A 2 -15.05 -91.07 -82.30
N THR A 3 -13.74 -91.08 -82.05
CA THR A 3 -13.09 -90.54 -80.86
C THR A 3 -13.18 -89.01 -80.85
N PHE A 4 -13.98 -88.44 -79.96
CA PHE A 4 -13.94 -87.00 -79.66
C PHE A 4 -12.97 -86.77 -78.50
N ASN A 5 -11.81 -86.22 -78.80
CA ASN A 5 -10.81 -85.78 -77.83
C ASN A 5 -11.09 -84.30 -77.51
N PRO A 6 -11.54 -83.93 -76.30
CA PRO A 6 -11.79 -82.54 -75.98
C PRO A 6 -10.46 -81.76 -75.96
N PRO A 7 -10.43 -80.50 -76.42
CA PRO A 7 -9.21 -79.70 -76.48
C PRO A 7 -8.62 -79.48 -75.08
N ALA A 8 -7.29 -79.49 -74.98
CA ALA A 8 -6.53 -79.19 -73.77
C ALA A 8 -6.90 -77.84 -73.11
N ASP A 9 -7.55 -76.94 -73.85
CA ASP A 9 -8.02 -75.63 -73.38
C ASP A 9 -9.18 -75.70 -72.38
N ILE A 10 -10.03 -76.74 -72.40
CA ILE A 10 -11.18 -76.82 -71.47
C ILE A 10 -10.74 -77.25 -70.05
N ALA A 11 -9.65 -78.01 -69.93
CA ALA A 11 -9.10 -78.37 -68.61
C ALA A 11 -8.36 -77.19 -67.95
N GLN A 12 -7.63 -76.35 -68.71
CA GLN A 12 -6.95 -75.18 -68.14
C GLN A 12 -7.89 -74.03 -67.79
N ILE A 13 -8.94 -73.78 -68.57
CA ILE A 13 -9.94 -72.72 -68.28
C ILE A 13 -10.76 -73.05 -67.02
N THR A 14 -11.00 -74.34 -66.75
CA THR A 14 -11.77 -74.79 -65.57
C THR A 14 -10.91 -74.75 -64.31
N LEU A 15 -9.61 -75.07 -64.39
CA LEU A 15 -8.68 -74.94 -63.25
C LEU A 15 -8.39 -73.47 -62.90
N ALA A 16 -8.17 -72.58 -63.88
CA ALA A 16 -7.91 -71.15 -63.64
C ALA A 16 -9.12 -70.42 -63.02
N LYS A 17 -10.35 -70.70 -63.48
CA LYS A 17 -11.56 -70.13 -62.86
C LYS A 17 -11.78 -70.65 -61.44
N SER A 18 -11.39 -71.89 -61.14
CA SER A 18 -11.50 -72.45 -59.79
C SER A 18 -10.46 -71.88 -58.82
N SER A 19 -9.23 -71.58 -59.26
CA SER A 19 -8.24 -70.91 -58.40
C SER A 19 -8.62 -69.48 -58.09
N ASP A 20 -9.14 -68.73 -59.07
CA ASP A 20 -9.56 -67.34 -58.87
C ASP A 20 -10.82 -67.25 -58.01
N VAL A 21 -11.80 -68.14 -58.21
CA VAL A 21 -12.99 -68.22 -57.35
C VAL A 21 -12.63 -68.68 -55.94
N ASN A 22 -11.67 -69.60 -55.77
CA ASN A 22 -11.19 -70.00 -54.45
C ASN A 22 -10.36 -68.90 -53.78
N ALA A 23 -9.56 -68.13 -54.53
CA ALA A 23 -8.84 -66.98 -54.03
C ALA A 23 -9.80 -65.85 -53.63
N VAL A 24 -10.84 -65.58 -54.42
CA VAL A 24 -11.91 -64.63 -54.08
C VAL A 24 -12.72 -65.13 -52.88
N LYS A 25 -13.07 -66.42 -52.79
CA LYS A 25 -13.73 -66.99 -51.60
C LYS A 25 -12.84 -66.93 -50.36
N ALA A 26 -11.54 -67.18 -50.49
CA ALA A 26 -10.59 -67.08 -49.39
C ALA A 26 -10.42 -65.62 -48.94
N ALA A 27 -10.28 -64.68 -49.88
CA ALA A 27 -10.25 -63.25 -49.59
C ALA A 27 -11.56 -62.76 -48.96
N THR A 28 -12.70 -63.26 -49.44
CA THR A 28 -14.03 -62.97 -48.89
C THR A 28 -14.19 -63.57 -47.49
N ALA A 29 -13.74 -64.80 -47.26
CA ALA A 29 -13.75 -65.44 -45.94
C ALA A 29 -12.82 -64.73 -44.94
N ILE A 30 -11.67 -64.24 -45.38
CA ILE A 30 -10.77 -63.40 -44.58
C ILE A 30 -11.45 -62.04 -44.28
N ALA A 31 -12.12 -61.43 -45.26
CA ALA A 31 -12.84 -60.18 -45.06
C ALA A 31 -14.04 -60.31 -44.11
N PHE A 32 -14.80 -61.41 -44.18
CA PHE A 32 -15.85 -61.72 -43.21
C PHE A 32 -15.30 -62.11 -41.83
N GLY A 33 -14.10 -62.69 -41.76
CA GLY A 33 -13.39 -62.96 -40.51
C GLY A 33 -12.87 -61.69 -39.80
N LEU A 34 -12.79 -60.56 -40.51
CA LEU A 34 -12.49 -59.24 -39.94
C LEU A 34 -13.72 -58.53 -39.37
N LEU A 35 -14.93 -59.03 -39.66
CA LEU A 35 -16.16 -58.49 -39.07
C LEU A 35 -16.34 -59.04 -37.64
N PRO A 36 -16.92 -58.24 -36.73
CA PRO A 36 -17.33 -58.72 -35.41
C PRO A 36 -18.30 -59.89 -35.54
N SER A 37 -18.27 -60.83 -34.58
CA SER A 37 -19.23 -61.94 -34.58
C SER A 37 -20.68 -61.45 -34.56
N GLU A 38 -21.57 -62.16 -35.26
CA GLU A 38 -22.99 -61.81 -35.35
C GLU A 38 -23.63 -61.62 -33.96
N THR A 39 -23.24 -62.46 -33.01
CA THR A 39 -23.66 -62.37 -31.61
C THR A 39 -23.26 -61.04 -30.95
N LYS A 40 -22.07 -60.49 -31.24
CA LYS A 40 -21.61 -59.21 -30.68
C LYS A 40 -22.27 -58.02 -31.38
N LEU A 41 -22.53 -58.14 -32.68
CA LEU A 41 -23.24 -57.11 -33.46
C LEU A 41 -24.70 -56.99 -32.98
N GLN A 42 -25.40 -58.11 -32.82
CA GLN A 42 -26.79 -58.14 -32.32
C GLN A 42 -26.91 -57.65 -30.87
N ARG A 43 -25.89 -57.90 -30.03
CA ARG A 43 -25.84 -57.44 -28.63
C ARG A 43 -25.32 -56.01 -28.46
N GLY A 44 -24.84 -55.37 -29.53
CA GLY A 44 -24.24 -54.03 -29.47
C GLY A 44 -22.93 -53.97 -28.66
N THR A 45 -22.23 -55.08 -28.44
CA THR A 45 -21.03 -55.16 -27.60
C THR A 45 -19.73 -55.12 -28.39
N VAL A 46 -19.74 -54.54 -29.59
CA VAL A 46 -18.56 -54.51 -30.48
C VAL A 46 -17.42 -53.68 -29.87
N ASN A 47 -17.75 -52.58 -29.18
CA ASN A 47 -16.80 -51.70 -28.51
C ASN A 47 -16.73 -51.95 -27.00
N PHE A 48 -17.19 -53.12 -26.52
CA PHE A 48 -17.28 -53.46 -25.11
C PHE A 48 -16.36 -54.62 -24.72
N ALA A 49 -15.60 -54.45 -23.63
CA ALA A 49 -14.91 -55.54 -22.95
C ALA A 49 -14.79 -55.30 -21.43
N VAL A 50 -14.52 -56.38 -20.70
CA VAL A 50 -14.26 -56.31 -19.26
C VAL A 50 -12.78 -56.04 -19.05
N ASP A 51 -12.47 -55.11 -18.16
CA ASP A 51 -11.11 -54.82 -17.73
C ASP A 51 -10.44 -56.05 -17.09
N THR A 52 -9.15 -56.25 -17.33
CA THR A 52 -8.34 -57.28 -16.69
C THR A 52 -7.10 -56.72 -15.98
N GLY A 53 -6.98 -55.39 -15.93
CA GLY A 53 -5.89 -54.67 -15.32
C GLY A 53 -6.02 -54.53 -13.80
N THR A 54 -5.17 -53.68 -13.23
CA THR A 54 -5.18 -53.33 -11.80
C THR A 54 -5.78 -51.95 -11.59
N ALA A 55 -6.01 -51.56 -10.33
CA ALA A 55 -6.43 -50.19 -10.00
C ALA A 55 -5.52 -49.16 -10.71
N ASN A 56 -6.13 -48.14 -11.33
CA ASN A 56 -5.48 -47.08 -12.11
C ASN A 56 -4.75 -47.51 -13.41
N ALA A 57 -4.69 -48.80 -13.74
CA ALA A 57 -4.02 -49.31 -14.93
C ALA A 57 -4.90 -50.35 -15.62
N TYR A 58 -5.90 -49.85 -16.35
CA TYR A 58 -6.93 -50.66 -16.99
C TYR A 58 -6.41 -51.31 -18.28
N VAL A 59 -6.77 -52.57 -18.49
CA VAL A 59 -6.40 -53.35 -19.68
C VAL A 59 -7.66 -53.88 -20.32
N VAL A 60 -7.92 -53.47 -21.56
CA VAL A 60 -9.17 -53.79 -22.27
C VAL A 60 -8.83 -54.45 -23.60
N ALA A 61 -9.29 -55.68 -23.78
CA ALA A 61 -9.10 -56.45 -25.01
C ALA A 61 -10.38 -56.44 -25.85
N LEU A 62 -10.39 -55.63 -26.91
CA LEU A 62 -11.46 -55.56 -27.90
C LEU A 62 -11.22 -56.54 -29.04
N ASP A 63 -12.28 -57.15 -29.57
CA ASP A 63 -12.17 -58.12 -30.68
C ASP A 63 -11.86 -57.46 -32.03
N SER A 64 -12.09 -56.15 -32.18
CA SER A 64 -11.73 -55.41 -33.38
C SER A 64 -10.21 -55.35 -33.54
N SER A 65 -9.70 -55.57 -34.75
CA SER A 65 -8.28 -55.40 -35.09
C SER A 65 -7.88 -53.92 -35.14
N ILE A 66 -7.95 -53.24 -33.99
CA ILE A 66 -7.39 -51.90 -33.82
C ILE A 66 -5.86 -52.01 -33.86
N THR A 67 -5.26 -51.34 -34.83
CA THR A 67 -3.79 -51.31 -35.02
C THR A 67 -3.17 -49.99 -34.57
N SER A 68 -3.99 -48.97 -34.27
CA SER A 68 -3.58 -47.67 -33.76
C SER A 68 -4.74 -46.94 -33.08
N TYR A 69 -4.42 -45.94 -32.25
CA TYR A 69 -5.42 -45.03 -31.69
C TYR A 69 -5.80 -43.95 -32.70
N THR A 70 -7.06 -43.97 -33.14
CA THR A 70 -7.63 -42.99 -34.08
C THR A 70 -8.58 -42.03 -33.37
N ASP A 71 -8.69 -40.82 -33.91
CA ASP A 71 -9.52 -39.77 -33.32
C ASP A 71 -10.99 -40.22 -33.24
N GLY A 72 -11.62 -39.99 -32.09
CA GLY A 72 -13.01 -40.38 -31.85
C GLY A 72 -13.22 -41.86 -31.51
N LEU A 73 -12.16 -42.68 -31.37
CA LEU A 73 -12.28 -44.08 -30.96
C LEU A 73 -13.02 -44.19 -29.61
N GLN A 74 -14.23 -44.74 -29.65
CA GLN A 74 -15.07 -44.97 -28.48
C GLN A 74 -14.82 -46.36 -27.89
N VAL A 75 -14.59 -46.42 -26.59
CA VAL A 75 -14.41 -47.66 -25.84
C VAL A 75 -15.37 -47.66 -24.68
N VAL A 76 -16.13 -48.74 -24.56
CA VAL A 76 -16.95 -49.01 -23.40
C VAL A 76 -16.30 -50.15 -22.63
N PHE A 77 -16.06 -50.00 -21.34
CA PHE A 77 -15.48 -51.08 -20.55
C PHE A 77 -16.10 -51.15 -19.16
N ARG A 78 -15.97 -52.32 -18.54
CA ARG A 78 -16.36 -52.53 -17.15
C ARG A 78 -15.09 -52.71 -16.30
N PRO A 79 -14.63 -51.68 -15.54
CA PRO A 79 -13.50 -51.79 -14.63
C PRO A 79 -13.73 -52.85 -13.56
N LEU A 80 -12.67 -53.58 -13.19
CA LEU A 80 -12.70 -54.49 -12.04
C LEU A 80 -12.35 -53.80 -10.71
N ASN A 81 -11.67 -52.66 -10.79
CA ASN A 81 -11.17 -51.92 -9.63
C ASN A 81 -11.53 -50.44 -9.74
N ASP A 82 -11.88 -49.83 -8.60
CA ASP A 82 -12.02 -48.39 -8.50
C ASP A 82 -10.68 -47.72 -8.85
N ASN A 83 -10.73 -46.54 -9.46
CA ASN A 83 -9.53 -45.73 -9.54
C ASN A 83 -9.30 -45.05 -8.18
N THR A 84 -8.05 -45.09 -7.71
CA THR A 84 -7.62 -44.42 -6.46
C THR A 84 -6.78 -43.17 -6.75
N GLY A 85 -6.67 -42.79 -8.03
CA GLY A 85 -5.97 -41.60 -8.52
C GLY A 85 -6.04 -41.53 -10.05
N SER A 86 -5.07 -40.88 -10.68
CA SER A 86 -4.99 -40.81 -12.14
C SER A 86 -4.88 -42.21 -12.76
N ALA A 87 -5.68 -42.50 -13.79
CA ALA A 87 -5.70 -43.81 -14.42
C ALA A 87 -5.28 -43.80 -15.89
N THR A 88 -4.91 -44.99 -16.38
CA THR A 88 -4.59 -45.26 -17.77
C THR A 88 -5.41 -46.42 -18.30
N ILE A 89 -5.59 -46.49 -19.62
CA ILE A 89 -6.18 -47.60 -20.35
C ILE A 89 -5.24 -48.07 -21.46
N ASN A 90 -5.05 -49.38 -21.57
CA ASN A 90 -4.29 -50.00 -22.65
C ASN A 90 -5.23 -50.92 -23.45
N LEU A 91 -5.44 -50.60 -24.73
CA LEU A 91 -6.28 -51.38 -25.63
C LEU A 91 -5.44 -52.33 -26.47
N ASN A 92 -5.77 -53.63 -26.48
CA ASN A 92 -5.14 -54.64 -27.34
C ASN A 92 -3.59 -54.60 -27.34
N SER A 93 -2.97 -54.17 -26.24
CA SER A 93 -1.53 -53.97 -26.10
C SER A 93 -0.91 -52.91 -27.04
N LEU A 94 -1.69 -51.95 -27.55
CA LEU A 94 -1.22 -50.83 -28.39
C LEU A 94 -0.42 -49.76 -27.62
N GLY A 95 -0.42 -49.82 -26.28
CA GLY A 95 0.27 -48.91 -25.38
C GLY A 95 -0.70 -48.12 -24.51
N ALA A 96 -0.34 -47.91 -23.24
CA ALA A 96 -1.22 -47.26 -22.26
C ALA A 96 -1.39 -45.76 -22.56
N LYS A 97 -2.63 -45.28 -22.48
CA LYS A 97 -3.01 -43.87 -22.62
C LYS A 97 -3.71 -43.39 -21.36
N SER A 98 -3.46 -42.16 -20.93
CA SER A 98 -4.14 -41.60 -19.75
C SER A 98 -5.62 -41.42 -20.00
N ILE A 99 -6.42 -41.67 -18.96
CA ILE A 99 -7.83 -41.30 -18.91
C ILE A 99 -7.92 -39.94 -18.21
N ARG A 100 -8.61 -39.00 -18.83
CA ARG A 100 -8.76 -37.61 -18.34
C ARG A 100 -10.21 -37.17 -18.42
N LEU A 101 -10.55 -36.09 -17.71
CA LEU A 101 -11.84 -35.43 -17.82
C LEU A 101 -11.98 -34.73 -19.18
N THR A 102 -13.19 -34.22 -19.47
CA THR A 102 -13.49 -33.56 -20.76
C THR A 102 -12.75 -32.23 -20.94
N ASP A 103 -12.33 -31.58 -19.85
CA ASP A 103 -11.47 -30.38 -19.81
C ASP A 103 -9.96 -30.70 -19.89
N SER A 104 -9.59 -31.97 -20.04
CA SER A 104 -8.22 -32.47 -20.04
C SER A 104 -7.52 -32.48 -18.68
N GLU A 105 -8.23 -32.30 -17.57
CA GLU A 105 -7.67 -32.52 -16.23
C GLU A 105 -7.55 -34.01 -15.89
N ALA A 106 -6.67 -34.35 -14.95
CA ALA A 106 -6.51 -35.73 -14.51
C ALA A 106 -7.74 -36.18 -13.70
N ILE A 107 -8.22 -37.41 -13.94
CA ILE A 107 -9.27 -37.99 -13.10
C ILE A 107 -8.77 -38.19 -11.66
N GLN A 108 -9.67 -38.05 -10.69
CA GLN A 108 -9.44 -38.15 -9.26
C GLN A 108 -9.99 -39.47 -8.72
N ALA A 109 -9.56 -39.87 -7.52
CA ALA A 109 -9.99 -41.11 -6.89
C ALA A 109 -11.53 -41.22 -6.82
N GLY A 110 -12.10 -42.30 -7.35
CA GLY A 110 -13.54 -42.56 -7.35
C GLY A 110 -14.30 -42.14 -8.61
N ASP A 111 -13.67 -41.46 -9.58
CA ASP A 111 -14.30 -41.08 -10.86
C ASP A 111 -14.67 -42.29 -11.75
N ILE A 112 -13.96 -43.41 -11.57
CA ILE A 112 -14.19 -44.71 -12.21
C ILE A 112 -14.47 -45.73 -11.12
N SER A 113 -15.73 -46.17 -11.03
CA SER A 113 -16.18 -47.18 -10.06
C SER A 113 -16.15 -48.60 -10.62
N ALA A 114 -15.58 -49.55 -9.87
CA ALA A 114 -15.58 -50.97 -10.14
C ALA A 114 -17.00 -51.49 -10.45
N GLY A 115 -17.11 -52.34 -11.46
CA GLY A 115 -18.37 -52.95 -11.88
C GLY A 115 -19.32 -52.01 -12.65
N GLY A 116 -19.07 -50.69 -12.66
CA GLY A 116 -19.79 -49.72 -13.47
C GLY A 116 -19.52 -49.88 -14.97
N ILE A 117 -20.40 -49.38 -15.83
CA ILE A 117 -20.13 -49.30 -17.27
C ILE A 117 -19.55 -47.92 -17.57
N ILE A 118 -18.34 -47.90 -18.12
CA ILE A 118 -17.58 -46.67 -18.35
C ILE A 118 -17.38 -46.50 -19.85
N GLU A 119 -17.72 -45.33 -20.37
CA GLU A 119 -17.43 -44.95 -21.75
C GLU A 119 -16.32 -43.89 -21.77
N VAL A 120 -15.30 -44.14 -22.59
CA VAL A 120 -14.20 -43.22 -22.86
C VAL A 120 -14.02 -43.02 -24.37
N ARG A 121 -13.52 -41.84 -24.76
CA ARG A 121 -13.34 -41.48 -26.17
C ARG A 121 -11.94 -40.92 -26.43
N TYR A 122 -11.21 -41.47 -27.40
CA TYR A 122 -9.85 -41.03 -27.70
C TYR A 122 -9.83 -39.73 -28.51
N SER A 123 -8.90 -38.83 -28.18
CA SER A 123 -8.60 -37.64 -28.97
C SER A 123 -7.13 -37.62 -29.38
N THR A 124 -6.87 -37.46 -30.67
CA THR A 124 -5.53 -37.30 -31.23
C THR A 124 -4.92 -35.94 -30.90
N SER A 125 -5.75 -34.91 -30.65
CA SER A 125 -5.29 -33.57 -30.29
C SER A 125 -4.70 -33.51 -28.88
N THR A 126 -5.20 -34.33 -27.95
CA THR A 126 -4.73 -34.38 -26.55
C THR A 126 -3.85 -35.59 -26.28
N GLY A 127 -4.00 -36.67 -27.06
CA GLY A 127 -3.30 -37.94 -26.85
C GLY A 127 -3.86 -38.77 -25.69
N PHE A 128 -5.03 -38.42 -25.18
CA PHE A 128 -5.68 -39.06 -24.03
C PHE A 128 -7.06 -39.63 -24.38
N PHE A 129 -7.56 -40.50 -23.52
CA PHE A 129 -8.97 -40.90 -23.50
C PHE A 129 -9.75 -39.97 -22.59
N HIS A 130 -10.79 -39.31 -23.11
CA HIS A 130 -11.68 -38.49 -22.32
C HIS A 130 -12.80 -39.35 -21.73
N LEU A 131 -12.95 -39.31 -20.42
CA LEU A 131 -14.07 -39.91 -19.70
C LEU A 131 -15.35 -39.16 -20.06
N THR A 132 -16.33 -39.87 -20.62
CA THR A 132 -17.64 -39.26 -20.88
C THR A 132 -18.40 -39.09 -19.55
N PRO A 133 -19.14 -37.97 -19.36
CA PRO A 133 -19.74 -37.67 -18.06
C PRO A 133 -20.69 -38.78 -17.59
N ASN A 134 -20.47 -39.33 -16.40
CA ASN A 134 -21.39 -40.24 -15.71
C ASN A 134 -21.93 -39.59 -14.41
N SER A 135 -22.98 -40.17 -13.83
CA SER A 135 -23.69 -39.61 -12.67
C SER A 135 -22.83 -39.42 -11.40
N ALA A 136 -21.64 -40.03 -11.32
CA ALA A 136 -20.74 -39.89 -10.16
C ALA A 136 -20.02 -38.54 -10.16
N ILE A 137 -19.73 -37.97 -11.33
CA ILE A 137 -19.11 -36.64 -11.47
C ILE A 137 -20.05 -35.53 -10.95
N TYR A 138 -21.36 -35.67 -11.15
CA TYR A 138 -22.36 -34.72 -10.62
C TYR A 138 -22.59 -34.85 -9.10
N ALA A 139 -22.33 -36.01 -8.50
CA ALA A 139 -22.51 -36.23 -7.06
C ALA A 139 -21.38 -35.62 -6.22
N HIS A 140 -20.16 -35.62 -6.75
CA HIS A 140 -19.00 -35.01 -6.09
C HIS A 140 -19.12 -33.47 -6.07
N ASP A 141 -19.42 -32.83 -7.19
CA ASP A 141 -19.59 -31.37 -7.27
C ASP A 141 -20.74 -30.85 -6.40
N ALA A 142 -21.83 -31.64 -6.30
CA ALA A 142 -22.93 -31.35 -5.38
C ALA A 142 -22.50 -31.47 -3.89
N GLY A 143 -21.67 -32.45 -3.55
CA GLY A 143 -21.12 -32.64 -2.20
C GLY A 143 -20.13 -31.54 -1.79
N VAL A 144 -19.28 -31.10 -2.72
CA VAL A 144 -18.36 -29.96 -2.52
C VAL A 144 -19.14 -28.67 -2.31
N SER A 145 -20.18 -28.43 -3.12
CA SER A 145 -21.05 -27.25 -2.98
C SER A 145 -21.83 -27.24 -1.66
N ALA A 146 -22.33 -28.41 -1.21
CA ALA A 146 -23.01 -28.53 0.09
C ALA A 146 -22.06 -28.30 1.27
N THR A 147 -20.81 -28.77 1.17
CA THR A 147 -19.78 -28.56 2.20
C THR A 147 -19.36 -27.08 2.27
N ALA A 148 -19.22 -26.41 1.13
CA ALA A 148 -18.94 -24.98 1.06
C ALA A 148 -20.09 -24.12 1.65
N ALA A 149 -21.35 -24.53 1.42
CA ALA A 149 -22.51 -23.88 2.02
C ALA A 149 -22.56 -24.08 3.55
N ALA A 150 -22.25 -25.28 4.05
CA ALA A 150 -22.18 -25.56 5.49
C ALA A 150 -21.03 -24.80 6.18
N ALA A 151 -19.88 -24.66 5.52
CA ALA A 151 -18.77 -23.84 5.99
C ALA A 151 -19.17 -22.36 6.08
N SER A 152 -19.85 -21.84 5.04
CA SER A 152 -20.36 -20.47 5.00
C SER A 152 -21.38 -20.19 6.11
N ALA A 153 -22.27 -21.15 6.40
CA ALA A 153 -23.22 -21.05 7.51
C ALA A 153 -22.51 -21.07 8.88
N SER A 154 -21.46 -21.86 9.04
CA SER A 154 -20.65 -21.91 10.26
C SER A 154 -19.91 -20.58 10.49
N THR A 155 -19.32 -19.99 9.44
CA THR A 155 -18.71 -18.66 9.50
C THR A 155 -19.72 -17.58 9.87
N ALA A 156 -20.93 -17.62 9.31
CA ALA A 156 -22.00 -16.68 9.68
C ALA A 156 -22.43 -16.83 11.15
N SER A 157 -22.50 -18.05 11.67
CA SER A 157 -22.77 -18.33 13.09
C SER A 157 -21.68 -17.79 14.02
N THR A 158 -20.41 -17.91 13.63
CA THR A 158 -19.28 -17.33 14.38
C THR A 158 -19.34 -15.81 14.39
N GLN A 159 -19.59 -15.18 13.23
CA GLN A 159 -19.72 -13.72 13.14
C GLN A 159 -20.90 -13.18 13.97
N ALA A 160 -22.01 -13.90 14.05
CA ALA A 160 -23.13 -13.55 14.92
C ALA A 160 -22.77 -13.65 16.42
N SER A 161 -21.95 -14.64 16.79
CA SER A 161 -21.45 -14.81 18.16
C SER A 161 -20.43 -13.74 18.55
N ASP A 162 -19.55 -13.35 17.62
CA ASP A 162 -18.59 -12.25 17.80
C ASP A 162 -19.30 -10.89 17.94
N ALA A 163 -20.37 -10.68 17.18
CA ALA A 163 -21.21 -9.48 17.30
C ALA A 163 -21.93 -9.42 18.67
N SER A 164 -22.47 -10.54 19.15
CA SER A 164 -23.07 -10.65 20.49
C SER A 164 -22.05 -10.40 21.61
N THR A 165 -20.83 -10.93 21.46
CA THR A 165 -19.72 -10.70 22.40
C THR A 165 -19.30 -9.23 22.41
N SER A 166 -19.23 -8.60 21.24
CA SER A 166 -18.92 -7.17 21.09
C SER A 166 -19.97 -6.27 21.74
N ALA A 167 -21.26 -6.62 21.60
CA ALA A 167 -22.36 -5.91 22.28
C ALA A 167 -22.27 -6.03 23.82
N THR A 168 -21.89 -7.21 24.32
CA THR A 168 -21.69 -7.46 25.76
C THR A 168 -20.50 -6.68 26.33
N ASN A 169 -19.40 -6.60 25.58
CA ASN A 169 -18.23 -5.80 25.95
C ASN A 169 -18.53 -4.30 25.97
N ALA A 170 -19.35 -3.81 25.03
CA ALA A 170 -19.82 -2.42 25.00
C ALA A 170 -20.70 -2.09 26.22
N ALA A 171 -21.63 -2.98 26.59
CA ALA A 171 -22.47 -2.80 27.78
C ALA A 171 -21.66 -2.82 29.10
N SER A 172 -20.66 -3.68 29.18
CA SER A 172 -19.73 -3.74 30.33
C SER A 172 -18.90 -2.47 30.45
N SER A 173 -18.43 -1.93 29.32
CA SER A 173 -17.69 -0.67 29.27
C SER A 173 -18.54 0.53 29.69
N ALA A 174 -19.82 0.57 29.28
CA ALA A 174 -20.76 1.60 29.73
C ALA A 174 -21.00 1.55 31.25
N SER A 175 -21.11 0.34 31.82
CA SER A 175 -21.29 0.13 33.27
C SER A 175 -20.04 0.51 34.08
N ALA A 176 -18.84 0.29 33.51
CA ALA A 176 -17.58 0.74 34.12
C ALA A 176 -17.44 2.27 34.08
N ALA A 177 -17.89 2.92 33.00
CA ALA A 177 -17.92 4.37 32.88
C ALA A 177 -18.89 5.02 33.89
N SER A 178 -20.08 4.45 34.08
CA SER A 178 -21.04 4.94 35.08
C SER A 178 -20.50 4.78 36.51
N THR A 179 -19.82 3.67 36.80
CA THR A 179 -19.18 3.44 38.11
C THR A 179 -18.05 4.46 38.36
N SER A 180 -17.26 4.77 37.34
CA SER A 180 -16.17 5.76 37.42
C SER A 180 -16.72 7.17 37.64
N ALA A 181 -17.84 7.53 37.01
CA ALA A 181 -18.52 8.80 37.23
C ALA A 181 -19.05 8.93 38.68
N SER A 182 -19.66 7.87 39.21
CA SER A 182 -20.09 7.82 40.61
C SER A 182 -18.91 8.00 41.59
N ASN A 183 -17.79 7.30 41.35
CA ASN A 183 -16.59 7.42 42.18
C ASN A 183 -15.98 8.82 42.15
N ALA A 184 -16.01 9.49 40.99
CA ALA A 184 -15.57 10.88 40.85
C ALA A 184 -16.46 11.84 41.67
N SER A 185 -17.79 11.64 41.66
CA SER A 185 -18.73 12.45 42.45
C SER A 185 -18.53 12.28 43.97
N THR A 186 -18.26 11.06 44.43
CA THR A 186 -17.96 10.74 45.82
C THR A 186 -16.62 11.37 46.24
N SER A 187 -15.63 11.34 45.36
CA SER A 187 -14.31 11.96 45.60
C SER A 187 -14.41 13.49 45.71
N ALA A 188 -15.22 14.13 44.85
CA ALA A 188 -15.48 15.57 44.92
C ALA A 188 -16.22 15.97 46.21
N SER A 189 -17.20 15.16 46.64
CA SER A 189 -17.92 15.37 47.90
C SER A 189 -17.01 15.22 49.13
N THR A 190 -16.08 14.26 49.08
CA THR A 190 -15.07 14.02 50.12
C THR A 190 -14.08 15.18 50.20
N ALA A 191 -13.61 15.69 49.05
CA ALA A 191 -12.72 16.84 48.97
C ALA A 191 -13.38 18.12 49.53
N THR A 192 -14.66 18.33 49.24
CA THR A 192 -15.45 19.45 49.77
C THR A 192 -15.59 19.35 51.30
N THR A 193 -15.83 18.14 51.81
CA THR A 193 -15.92 17.89 53.26
C THR A 193 -14.57 18.14 53.95
N GLN A 194 -13.46 17.69 53.36
CA GLN A 194 -12.11 17.94 53.87
C GLN A 194 -11.74 19.42 53.88
N ALA A 195 -12.14 20.19 52.87
CA ALA A 195 -11.95 21.64 52.83
C ALA A 195 -12.74 22.36 53.95
N GLY A 196 -13.96 21.90 54.24
CA GLY A 196 -14.76 22.40 55.37
C GLY A 196 -14.13 22.09 56.74
N ILE A 197 -13.60 20.88 56.91
CA ILE A 197 -12.87 20.48 58.13
C ILE A 197 -11.60 21.33 58.29
N ALA A 198 -10.80 21.52 57.24
CA ALA A 198 -9.59 22.33 57.28
C ALA A 198 -9.87 23.80 57.67
N THR A 199 -10.96 24.38 57.15
CA THR A 199 -11.41 25.73 57.51
C THR A 199 -11.81 25.83 58.98
N THR A 200 -12.51 24.82 59.48
CA THR A 200 -12.90 24.73 60.90
C THR A 200 -11.68 24.58 61.81
N GLN A 201 -10.70 23.76 61.41
CA GLN A 201 -9.45 23.56 62.15
C GLN A 201 -8.61 24.84 62.23
N ALA A 202 -8.57 25.63 61.15
CA ALA A 202 -7.91 26.93 61.14
C ALA A 202 -8.58 27.93 62.11
N GLY A 203 -9.92 27.98 62.14
CA GLY A 203 -10.66 28.82 63.09
C GLY A 203 -10.44 28.43 64.56
N ILE A 204 -10.37 27.12 64.85
CA ILE A 204 -10.04 26.60 66.18
C ILE A 204 -8.62 27.03 66.58
N ALA A 205 -7.64 26.91 65.67
CA ALA A 205 -6.26 27.31 65.94
C ALA A 205 -6.12 28.82 66.25
N THR A 206 -6.82 29.68 65.52
CA THR A 206 -6.87 31.14 65.81
C THR A 206 -7.47 31.44 67.17
N THR A 207 -8.57 30.74 67.52
CA THR A 207 -9.22 30.90 68.83
C THR A 207 -8.31 30.45 69.98
N GLN A 208 -7.55 29.37 69.77
CA GLN A 208 -6.64 28.83 70.78
C GLN A 208 -5.42 29.75 71.01
N ALA A 209 -4.92 30.42 69.96
CA ALA A 209 -3.87 31.44 70.06
C ALA A 209 -4.34 32.71 70.81
N ALA A 210 -5.57 33.15 70.58
CA ALA A 210 -6.17 34.28 71.30
C ALA A 210 -6.37 33.96 72.80
N LEU A 211 -6.81 32.75 73.12
CA LEU A 211 -6.97 32.28 74.50
C LEU A 211 -5.63 32.18 75.24
N ALA A 212 -4.57 31.70 74.58
CA ALA A 212 -3.22 31.63 75.14
C ALA A 212 -2.67 33.03 75.49
N THR A 213 -2.92 34.02 74.63
CA THR A 213 -2.50 35.42 74.86
C THR A 213 -3.25 36.03 76.06
N THR A 214 -4.56 35.75 76.17
CA THR A 214 -5.41 36.25 77.26
C THR A 214 -5.03 35.61 78.62
N ASN A 215 -4.77 34.30 78.64
CA ASN A 215 -4.31 33.60 79.84
C ASN A 215 -2.91 34.03 80.29
N GLY A 216 -2.00 34.34 79.35
CA GLY A 216 -0.68 34.90 79.65
C GLY A 216 -0.75 36.27 80.34
N ALA A 217 -1.63 37.16 79.87
CA ALA A 217 -1.83 38.48 80.48
C ALA A 217 -2.44 38.38 81.90
N ALA A 218 -3.37 37.45 82.13
CA ALA A 218 -3.99 37.23 83.44
C ALA A 218 -2.98 36.69 84.49
N GLN A 219 -2.07 35.80 84.09
CA GLN A 219 -1.03 35.25 84.98
C GLN A 219 -0.02 36.32 85.43
N VAL A 220 0.35 37.28 84.56
CA VAL A 220 1.23 38.41 84.90
C VAL A 220 0.55 39.39 85.86
N ALA A 221 -0.75 39.64 85.69
CA ALA A 221 -1.53 40.49 86.59
C ALA A 221 -1.68 39.88 88.00
N LEU A 222 -1.89 38.55 88.08
CA LEU A 222 -1.97 37.83 89.35
C LEU A 222 -0.62 37.83 90.09
N ALA A 223 0.49 37.61 89.36
CA ALA A 223 1.84 37.67 89.92
C ALA A 223 2.19 39.07 90.47
N THR A 224 1.77 40.13 89.78
CA THR A 224 1.96 41.52 90.22
C THR A 224 1.17 41.83 91.51
N THR A 225 -0.05 41.28 91.61
CA THR A 225 -0.90 41.42 92.81
C THR A 225 -0.29 40.69 94.01
N GLN A 226 0.25 39.49 93.81
CA GLN A 226 0.87 38.69 94.87
C GLN A 226 2.17 39.33 95.41
N ALA A 227 2.94 40.02 94.55
CA ALA A 227 4.13 40.78 94.95
C ALA A 227 3.79 42.03 95.80
N GLY A 228 2.66 42.69 95.51
CA GLY A 228 2.15 43.80 96.33
C GLY A 228 1.74 43.35 97.74
N ILE A 229 1.03 42.22 97.86
CA ILE A 229 0.62 41.63 99.14
C ILE A 229 1.84 41.29 100.02
N ALA A 230 2.92 40.75 99.42
CA ALA A 230 4.15 40.43 100.14
C ALA A 230 4.85 41.67 100.73
N THR A 231 4.76 42.83 100.07
CA THR A 231 5.36 44.10 100.52
C THR A 231 4.58 44.72 101.69
N THR A 232 3.24 44.57 101.70
CA THR A 232 2.38 44.99 102.82
C THR A 232 2.62 44.14 104.08
N GLN A 233 2.80 42.82 103.92
CA GLN A 233 3.16 41.90 105.01
C GLN A 233 4.50 42.27 105.68
N ALA A 234 5.52 42.63 104.89
CA ALA A 234 6.82 43.07 105.41
C ALA A 234 6.75 44.39 106.21
N SER A 235 5.89 45.32 105.79
CA SER A 235 5.68 46.60 106.48
C SER A 235 4.97 46.44 107.83
N ASN A 236 4.02 45.50 107.91
CA ASN A 236 3.33 45.15 109.15
C ASN A 236 4.27 44.50 110.18
N ALA A 237 5.22 43.66 109.73
CA ALA A 237 6.22 43.04 110.61
C ALA A 237 7.18 44.08 111.24
N SER A 238 7.55 45.14 110.51
CA SER A 238 8.40 46.23 111.04
C SER A 238 7.71 47.06 112.13
N THR A 239 6.38 47.25 112.04
CA THR A 239 5.59 48.03 113.01
C THR A 239 5.43 47.29 114.34
N SER A 240 5.27 45.96 114.29
CA SER A 240 5.21 45.09 115.48
C SER A 240 6.53 45.04 116.25
N ALA A 241 7.68 45.16 115.54
CA ALA A 241 9.00 45.20 116.17
C ALA A 241 9.24 46.49 116.98
N THR A 242 8.80 47.66 116.47
CA THR A 242 8.90 48.94 117.19
C THR A 242 8.04 48.98 118.46
N THR A 243 6.85 48.35 118.43
CA THR A 243 5.93 48.26 119.58
C THR A 243 6.52 47.43 120.74
N ALA A 244 7.28 46.37 120.42
CA ALA A 244 7.96 45.53 121.42
C ALA A 244 9.10 46.27 122.15
N THR A 245 9.80 47.19 121.48
CA THR A 245 10.87 48.00 122.09
C THR A 245 10.33 49.03 123.09
N THR A 246 9.14 49.61 122.84
CA THR A 246 8.51 50.57 123.75
C THR A 246 8.06 49.95 125.08
N GLN A 247 7.60 48.69 125.08
CA GLN A 247 7.18 48.01 126.31
C GLN A 247 8.34 47.55 127.21
N ALA A 248 9.52 47.27 126.63
CA ALA A 248 10.72 46.94 127.39
C ALA A 248 11.22 48.12 128.25
N GLY A 249 10.99 49.36 127.82
CA GLY A 249 11.35 50.57 128.57
C GLY A 249 10.49 50.83 129.80
N ILE A 250 9.20 50.46 129.76
CA ILE A 250 8.25 50.63 130.88
C ILE A 250 8.59 49.67 132.04
N ALA A 251 9.06 48.46 131.73
CA ALA A 251 9.44 47.47 132.75
C ALA A 251 10.69 47.85 133.56
N ALA A 252 11.61 48.64 132.99
CA ALA A 252 12.84 49.07 133.66
C ALA A 252 12.61 50.15 134.72
N THR A 253 11.58 51.01 134.55
CA THR A 253 11.23 52.07 135.51
C THR A 253 10.56 51.51 136.78
N GLN A 254 9.86 50.38 136.69
CA GLN A 254 9.13 49.78 137.82
C GLN A 254 10.02 49.03 138.81
N ALA A 255 11.20 48.57 138.38
CA ALA A 255 12.17 47.85 139.21
C ALA A 255 12.89 48.76 140.23
N GLY A 256 13.05 50.06 139.95
CA GLY A 256 13.70 51.01 140.86
C GLY A 256 12.87 51.42 142.08
N ILE A 257 11.55 51.26 142.01
CA ILE A 257 10.62 51.64 143.09
C ILE A 257 10.62 50.59 144.23
N ALA A 258 10.96 49.33 143.94
CA ALA A 258 10.92 48.23 144.91
C ALA A 258 12.11 48.23 145.89
N THR A 259 13.25 48.81 145.52
CA THR A 259 14.49 48.81 146.33
C THR A 259 14.41 49.77 147.53
N THR A 260 13.61 50.83 147.45
CA THR A 260 13.50 51.86 148.50
C THR A 260 12.64 51.44 149.71
N GLN A 261 11.77 50.43 149.59
CA GLN A 261 10.89 49.97 150.69
C GLN A 261 11.56 48.94 151.64
N ALA A 262 12.65 48.30 151.22
CA ALA A 262 13.31 47.27 152.01
C ALA A 262 14.21 47.84 153.14
N THR A 263 14.66 49.09 153.03
CA THR A 263 15.60 49.71 154.00
C THR A 263 14.92 50.20 155.29
N ASN A 264 13.61 50.49 155.26
CA ASN A 264 12.89 51.08 156.40
C ASN A 264 12.41 50.06 157.46
N ALA A 265 12.39 48.76 157.15
CA ALA A 265 11.89 47.71 158.06
C ALA A 265 12.94 47.17 159.05
N SER A 266 14.24 47.42 158.81
CA SER A 266 15.35 46.80 159.55
C SER A 266 15.59 47.39 160.97
N THR A 267 15.05 48.56 161.29
CA THR A 267 15.44 49.32 162.50
C THR A 267 14.51 49.10 163.70
N SER A 268 13.28 48.60 163.51
CA SER A 268 12.25 48.55 164.57
C SER A 268 12.14 47.23 165.34
N ALA A 269 12.79 46.13 164.90
CA ALA A 269 12.56 44.82 165.50
C ALA A 269 13.55 44.45 166.63
N SER A 270 14.74 45.07 166.67
CA SER A 270 15.83 44.69 167.59
C SER A 270 15.53 44.91 169.08
N THR A 271 14.52 45.70 169.44
CA THR A 271 14.16 45.98 170.86
C THR A 271 13.10 45.05 171.43
N ALA A 272 12.27 44.40 170.61
CA ALA A 272 11.32 43.37 171.08
C ALA A 272 12.00 42.04 171.47
N SER A 273 13.29 41.92 171.13
CA SER A 273 14.12 40.71 171.12
C SER A 273 14.48 40.08 172.48
N THR A 274 14.12 40.65 173.63
CA THR A 274 14.61 40.10 174.94
C THR A 274 13.50 39.58 175.85
N GLN A 275 12.30 40.16 175.83
CA GLN A 275 11.16 39.70 176.64
C GLN A 275 10.12 38.90 175.86
N ALA A 276 10.20 38.90 174.52
CA ALA A 276 9.60 37.82 173.75
C ALA A 276 10.29 36.50 174.12
N THR A 277 11.61 36.43 174.33
CA THR A 277 12.46 35.23 174.44
C THR A 277 11.91 34.07 175.31
N ASN A 278 11.23 34.32 176.43
CA ASN A 278 10.62 33.25 177.26
C ASN A 278 9.22 32.81 176.78
N ALA A 279 8.41 33.72 176.22
CA ALA A 279 7.21 33.36 175.47
C ALA A 279 7.54 32.83 174.05
N ALA A 280 8.71 33.21 173.52
CA ALA A 280 9.26 32.88 172.22
C ALA A 280 9.83 31.47 172.20
N ASN A 281 10.17 30.85 173.32
CA ASN A 281 10.57 29.44 173.35
C ASN A 281 9.36 28.49 173.22
N SER A 282 8.23 28.80 173.86
CA SER A 282 6.96 28.06 173.69
C SER A 282 6.22 28.44 172.40
N ALA A 283 6.35 29.69 171.93
CA ALA A 283 5.94 30.08 170.58
C ALA A 283 6.90 29.55 169.51
N SER A 284 8.18 29.29 169.77
CA SER A 284 9.15 28.73 168.81
C SER A 284 8.79 27.30 168.41
N THR A 285 8.35 26.46 169.35
CA THR A 285 7.85 25.11 169.05
C THR A 285 6.55 25.15 168.22
N ALA A 286 5.62 26.05 168.55
CA ALA A 286 4.38 26.26 167.78
C ALA A 286 4.64 26.91 166.40
N THR A 287 5.60 27.84 166.30
CA THR A 287 6.04 28.51 165.07
C THR A 287 6.81 27.55 164.17
N THR A 288 7.60 26.62 164.73
CA THR A 288 8.29 25.56 163.98
C THR A 288 7.29 24.59 163.36
N LYS A 289 6.26 24.14 164.11
CA LYS A 289 5.19 23.30 163.56
C LYS A 289 4.29 24.04 162.56
N ALA A 290 4.05 25.34 162.76
CA ALA A 290 3.36 26.18 161.78
C ALA A 290 4.19 26.41 160.51
N SER A 291 5.52 26.54 160.62
CA SER A 291 6.45 26.68 159.49
C SER A 291 6.63 25.37 158.71
N GLU A 292 6.62 24.22 159.41
CA GLU A 292 6.59 22.88 158.78
C GLU A 292 5.25 22.64 158.05
N ALA A 293 4.13 23.12 158.62
CA ALA A 293 2.81 23.06 157.99
C ALA A 293 2.70 24.02 156.78
N SER A 294 3.26 25.24 156.86
CA SER A 294 3.28 26.20 155.74
C SER A 294 4.21 25.75 154.60
N THR A 295 5.33 25.11 154.94
CA THR A 295 6.24 24.48 153.97
C THR A 295 5.56 23.28 153.30
N SER A 296 4.83 22.47 154.06
CA SER A 296 4.04 21.36 153.52
C SER A 296 2.87 21.84 152.64
N ALA A 297 2.22 22.96 152.99
CA ALA A 297 1.19 23.59 152.16
C ALA A 297 1.78 24.20 150.87
N THR A 298 2.98 24.79 150.93
CA THR A 298 3.69 25.32 149.75
C THR A 298 4.17 24.18 148.83
N ASN A 299 4.66 23.07 149.40
CA ASN A 299 5.03 21.87 148.66
C ASN A 299 3.80 21.19 148.03
N ALA A 300 2.65 21.18 148.73
CA ALA A 300 1.38 20.71 148.19
C ALA A 300 0.86 21.62 147.05
N ALA A 301 0.96 22.95 147.18
CA ALA A 301 0.59 23.90 146.14
C ALA A 301 1.53 23.84 144.91
N THR A 302 2.83 23.62 145.13
CA THR A 302 3.82 23.39 144.07
C THR A 302 3.56 22.05 143.37
N SER A 303 3.21 21.00 144.12
CA SER A 303 2.83 19.71 143.55
C SER A 303 1.52 19.78 142.77
N ALA A 304 0.55 20.57 143.23
CA ALA A 304 -0.69 20.86 142.49
C ALA A 304 -0.42 21.66 141.20
N SER A 305 0.50 22.64 141.25
CA SER A 305 0.93 23.40 140.07
C SER A 305 1.66 22.51 139.07
N ASN A 306 2.58 21.66 139.53
CA ASN A 306 3.28 20.68 138.69
C ASN A 306 2.31 19.63 138.10
N ALA A 307 1.30 19.20 138.85
CA ALA A 307 0.24 18.33 138.36
C ALA A 307 -0.62 19.02 137.28
N SER A 308 -0.94 20.31 137.44
CA SER A 308 -1.69 21.09 136.44
C SER A 308 -0.88 21.38 135.16
N ALA A 309 0.43 21.62 135.30
CA ALA A 309 1.35 21.78 134.17
C ALA A 309 1.57 20.46 133.43
N SER A 310 1.67 19.35 134.16
CA SER A 310 1.74 18.00 133.59
C SER A 310 0.44 17.62 132.89
N ALA A 311 -0.72 17.99 133.43
CA ALA A 311 -2.02 17.81 132.78
C ALA A 311 -2.12 18.63 131.48
N SER A 312 -1.70 19.90 131.50
CA SER A 312 -1.68 20.76 130.30
C SER A 312 -0.71 20.25 129.22
N THR A 313 0.43 19.70 129.64
CA THR A 313 1.39 19.02 128.76
C THR A 313 0.79 17.75 128.17
N ALA A 314 0.10 16.94 128.98
CA ALA A 314 -0.59 15.74 128.50
C ALA A 314 -1.72 16.09 127.51
N THR A 315 -2.49 17.15 127.75
CA THR A 315 -3.51 17.66 126.81
C THR A 315 -2.87 18.14 125.50
N THR A 316 -1.75 18.87 125.56
CA THR A 316 -1.00 19.32 124.38
C THR A 316 -0.46 18.13 123.57
N GLN A 317 0.09 17.12 124.25
CA GLN A 317 0.58 15.91 123.59
C GLN A 317 -0.56 15.07 123.00
N ALA A 318 -1.74 15.05 123.61
CA ALA A 318 -2.93 14.43 123.03
C ALA A 318 -3.40 15.17 121.76
N SER A 319 -3.37 16.51 121.74
CA SER A 319 -3.68 17.30 120.53
C SER A 319 -2.63 17.12 119.43
N ASN A 320 -1.33 17.04 119.77
CA ASN A 320 -0.26 16.73 118.82
C ASN A 320 -0.39 15.32 118.24
N ALA A 321 -0.76 14.33 119.07
CA ALA A 321 -1.04 12.97 118.63
C ALA A 321 -2.26 12.91 117.70
N SER A 322 -3.33 13.64 117.99
CA SER A 322 -4.52 13.74 117.13
C SER A 322 -4.21 14.42 115.78
N THR A 323 -3.39 15.47 115.79
CA THR A 323 -2.92 16.14 114.56
C THR A 323 -2.04 15.21 113.73
N SER A 324 -1.14 14.47 114.38
CA SER A 324 -0.28 13.48 113.72
C SER A 324 -1.07 12.32 113.11
N ALA A 325 -2.11 11.85 113.80
CA ALA A 325 -3.05 10.85 113.27
C ALA A 325 -3.83 11.37 112.05
N THR A 326 -4.23 12.64 112.07
CA THR A 326 -4.92 13.30 110.94
C THR A 326 -3.99 13.49 109.72
N ASN A 327 -2.73 13.86 109.97
CA ASN A 327 -1.71 13.98 108.91
C ASN A 327 -1.36 12.61 108.31
N ALA A 328 -1.27 11.56 109.12
CA ALA A 328 -1.06 10.19 108.67
C ALA A 328 -2.26 9.70 107.83
N ALA A 329 -3.49 9.98 108.26
CA ALA A 329 -4.70 9.65 107.51
C ALA A 329 -4.77 10.40 106.16
N SER A 330 -4.45 11.69 106.15
CA SER A 330 -4.40 12.51 104.91
C SER A 330 -3.34 12.00 103.94
N SER A 331 -2.18 11.57 104.47
CA SER A 331 -1.10 10.96 103.67
C SER A 331 -1.52 9.61 103.10
N ALA A 332 -2.26 8.79 103.86
CA ALA A 332 -2.83 7.54 103.37
C ALA A 332 -3.88 7.77 102.26
N THR A 333 -4.72 8.79 102.40
CA THR A 333 -5.67 9.22 101.35
C THR A 333 -4.94 9.70 100.09
N ALA A 334 -3.87 10.50 100.23
CA ALA A 334 -3.05 10.95 99.10
C ALA A 334 -2.32 9.78 98.40
N ALA A 335 -1.82 8.80 99.16
CA ALA A 335 -1.22 7.59 98.61
C ALA A 335 -2.24 6.73 97.85
N SER A 336 -3.47 6.57 98.38
CA SER A 336 -4.56 5.88 97.69
C SER A 336 -4.99 6.61 96.40
N GLY A 337 -5.07 7.94 96.42
CA GLY A 337 -5.32 8.75 95.24
C GLY A 337 -4.22 8.61 94.18
N SER A 338 -2.95 8.59 94.60
CA SER A 338 -1.80 8.36 93.72
C SER A 338 -1.81 6.96 93.10
N ALA A 339 -2.18 5.94 93.87
CA ALA A 339 -2.34 4.58 93.38
C ALA A 339 -3.46 4.47 92.33
N SER A 340 -4.62 5.10 92.57
CA SER A 340 -5.73 5.13 91.61
C SER A 340 -5.36 5.85 90.30
N THR A 341 -4.55 6.92 90.39
CA THR A 341 -4.03 7.65 89.23
C THR A 341 -3.05 6.78 88.44
N ALA A 342 -2.17 6.06 89.12
CA ALA A 342 -1.25 5.11 88.48
C ALA A 342 -1.99 3.97 87.78
N THR A 343 -3.05 3.41 88.39
CA THR A 343 -3.91 2.40 87.75
C THR A 343 -4.63 2.95 86.52
N THR A 344 -5.16 4.18 86.60
CA THR A 344 -5.82 4.84 85.46
C THR A 344 -4.83 5.08 84.32
N GLN A 345 -3.62 5.57 84.63
CA GLN A 345 -2.59 5.82 83.64
C GLN A 345 -2.07 4.53 82.99
N ALA A 346 -2.01 3.43 83.73
CA ALA A 346 -1.70 2.11 83.18
C ALA A 346 -2.78 1.65 82.17
N GLY A 347 -4.07 1.83 82.48
CA GLY A 347 -5.17 1.52 81.55
C GLY A 347 -5.15 2.39 80.28
N ILE A 348 -4.81 3.67 80.41
CA ILE A 348 -4.61 4.57 79.27
C ILE A 348 -3.42 4.08 78.41
N ALA A 349 -2.30 3.72 79.03
CA ALA A 349 -1.13 3.19 78.32
C ALA A 349 -1.44 1.88 77.57
N THR A 350 -2.21 0.97 78.17
CA THR A 350 -2.68 -0.25 77.48
C THR A 350 -3.57 0.08 76.29
N THR A 351 -4.52 1.02 76.45
CA THR A 351 -5.40 1.45 75.35
C THR A 351 -4.60 2.06 74.20
N GLN A 352 -3.59 2.87 74.51
CA GLN A 352 -2.72 3.47 73.49
C GLN A 352 -1.85 2.44 72.77
N ALA A 353 -1.38 1.40 73.48
CA ALA A 353 -0.68 0.28 72.85
C ALA A 353 -1.58 -0.48 71.88
N THR A 354 -2.86 -0.71 72.23
CA THR A 354 -3.84 -1.32 71.33
C THR A 354 -4.12 -0.45 70.10
N ASN A 355 -4.31 0.86 70.29
CA ASN A 355 -4.52 1.82 69.20
C ASN A 355 -3.31 1.88 68.24
N ALA A 356 -2.10 1.84 68.78
CA ALA A 356 -0.87 1.79 67.98
C ALA A 356 -0.78 0.51 67.15
N SER A 357 -1.13 -0.64 67.75
CA SER A 357 -1.15 -1.93 67.06
C SER A 357 -2.20 -1.97 65.94
N ALA A 358 -3.41 -1.46 66.19
CA ALA A 358 -4.46 -1.32 65.18
C ALA A 358 -4.07 -0.38 64.03
N SER A 359 -3.37 0.71 64.34
CA SER A 359 -2.83 1.65 63.35
C SER A 359 -1.75 0.98 62.48
N ALA A 360 -0.88 0.15 63.07
CA ALA A 360 0.12 -0.62 62.34
C ALA A 360 -0.51 -1.67 61.41
N SER A 361 -1.55 -2.38 61.86
CA SER A 361 -2.31 -3.30 61.00
C SER A 361 -2.98 -2.57 59.85
N THR A 362 -3.59 -1.40 60.12
CA THR A 362 -4.20 -0.55 59.09
C THR A 362 -3.18 -0.09 58.06
N ALA A 363 -2.00 0.38 58.50
CA ALA A 363 -0.90 0.77 57.61
C ALA A 363 -0.44 -0.41 56.73
N THR A 364 -0.34 -1.61 57.29
CA THR A 364 -0.01 -2.84 56.55
C THR A 364 -1.05 -3.18 55.49
N THR A 365 -2.34 -3.09 55.82
CA THR A 365 -3.43 -3.29 54.85
C THR A 365 -3.38 -2.25 53.73
N GLN A 366 -3.12 -0.98 54.05
CA GLN A 366 -3.03 0.06 53.03
C GLN A 366 -1.82 -0.11 52.11
N ALA A 367 -0.69 -0.62 52.62
CA ALA A 367 0.45 -0.98 51.79
C ALA A 367 0.11 -2.10 50.79
N SER A 368 -0.63 -3.13 51.23
CA SER A 368 -1.12 -4.19 50.34
C SER A 368 -2.09 -3.65 49.28
N ASN A 369 -3.04 -2.80 49.68
CA ASN A 369 -3.98 -2.16 48.75
C ASN A 369 -3.27 -1.30 47.70
N ALA A 370 -2.23 -0.57 48.10
CA ALA A 370 -1.40 0.22 47.19
C ALA A 370 -0.66 -0.67 46.18
N SER A 371 -0.12 -1.81 46.62
CA SER A 371 0.56 -2.78 45.76
C SER A 371 -0.39 -3.43 44.73
N THR A 372 -1.61 -3.79 45.17
CA THR A 372 -2.68 -4.27 44.27
C THR A 372 -3.08 -3.18 43.26
N SER A 373 -3.20 -1.93 43.70
CA SER A 373 -3.54 -0.81 42.83
C SER A 373 -2.46 -0.54 41.77
N ALA A 374 -1.18 -0.65 42.14
CA ALA A 374 -0.06 -0.55 41.20
C ALA A 374 -0.09 -1.68 40.16
N THR A 375 -0.42 -2.90 40.58
CA THR A 375 -0.57 -4.06 39.68
C THR A 375 -1.73 -3.86 38.70
N ASN A 376 -2.88 -3.38 39.19
CA ASN A 376 -4.05 -3.07 38.34
C ASN A 376 -3.75 -1.97 37.33
N ALA A 377 -2.98 -0.95 37.71
CA ALA A 377 -2.54 0.10 36.81
C ALA A 377 -1.61 -0.44 35.70
N ALA A 378 -0.65 -1.31 36.05
CA ALA A 378 0.25 -1.95 35.07
C ALA A 378 -0.51 -2.87 34.09
N ASN A 379 -1.49 -3.63 34.59
CA ASN A 379 -2.36 -4.46 33.75
C ASN A 379 -3.21 -3.61 32.79
N SER A 380 -3.74 -2.48 33.27
CA SER A 380 -4.50 -1.54 32.45
C SER A 380 -3.63 -0.90 31.36
N ALA A 381 -2.38 -0.56 31.67
CA ALA A 381 -1.42 -0.05 30.68
C ALA A 381 -1.10 -1.10 29.60
N THR A 382 -0.90 -2.36 29.99
CA THR A 382 -0.70 -3.48 29.05
C THR A 382 -1.92 -3.67 28.14
N ALA A 383 -3.13 -3.66 28.71
CA ALA A 383 -4.38 -3.79 27.93
C ALA A 383 -4.58 -2.63 26.94
N ALA A 384 -4.22 -1.40 27.33
CA ALA A 384 -4.24 -0.24 26.44
C ALA A 384 -3.24 -0.40 25.29
N GLY A 385 -2.04 -0.92 25.55
CA GLY A 385 -1.05 -1.24 24.53
C GLY A 385 -1.55 -2.27 23.52
N SER A 386 -2.12 -3.38 23.99
CA SER A 386 -2.72 -4.41 23.11
C SER A 386 -3.87 -3.85 22.26
N SER A 387 -4.70 -2.98 22.84
CA SER A 387 -5.80 -2.33 22.12
C SER A 387 -5.29 -1.37 21.03
N ALA A 388 -4.19 -0.66 21.27
CA ALA A 388 -3.56 0.20 20.28
C ALA A 388 -2.99 -0.62 19.09
N VAL A 389 -2.37 -1.77 19.38
CA VAL A 389 -1.88 -2.71 18.34
C VAL A 389 -3.05 -3.25 17.51
N ALA A 390 -4.14 -3.66 18.15
CA ALA A 390 -5.34 -4.12 17.43
C ALA A 390 -5.93 -3.03 16.52
N SER A 391 -6.02 -1.79 17.01
CA SER A 391 -6.51 -0.66 16.22
C SER A 391 -5.59 -0.32 15.03
N ALA A 392 -4.27 -0.45 15.17
CA ALA A 392 -3.33 -0.30 14.08
C ALA A 392 -3.46 -1.42 13.03
N GLY A 393 -3.74 -2.65 13.47
CA GLY A 393 -4.10 -3.77 12.60
C GLY A 393 -5.36 -3.48 11.78
N SER A 394 -6.44 -3.06 12.43
CA SER A 394 -7.69 -2.70 11.73
C SER A 394 -7.52 -1.54 10.74
N ALA A 395 -6.65 -0.57 11.03
CA ALA A 395 -6.31 0.49 10.08
C ALA A 395 -5.57 -0.05 8.83
N SER A 396 -4.71 -1.05 9.02
CA SER A 396 -4.00 -1.73 7.92
C SER A 396 -4.97 -2.54 7.07
N ASP A 397 -5.92 -3.25 7.68
CA ASP A 397 -6.96 -4.01 6.98
C ASP A 397 -7.88 -3.10 6.16
N ALA A 398 -8.23 -1.92 6.70
CA ALA A 398 -8.99 -0.91 5.98
C ALA A 398 -8.22 -0.36 4.76
N SER A 399 -6.91 -0.12 4.89
CA SER A 399 -6.06 0.32 3.77
C SER A 399 -5.94 -0.73 2.65
N THR A 400 -5.87 -2.01 3.05
CA THR A 400 -5.84 -3.15 2.12
C THR A 400 -7.17 -3.27 1.38
N SER A 401 -8.29 -3.12 2.09
CA SER A 401 -9.63 -3.14 1.50
C SER A 401 -9.84 -1.99 0.50
N ALA A 402 -9.34 -0.79 0.80
CA ALA A 402 -9.37 0.35 -0.12
C ALA A 402 -8.56 0.08 -1.40
N THR A 403 -7.40 -0.55 -1.27
CA THR A 403 -6.57 -0.96 -2.41
C THR A 403 -7.28 -1.99 -3.29
N ASN A 404 -7.92 -2.99 -2.69
CA ASN A 404 -8.69 -4.01 -3.42
C ASN A 404 -9.88 -3.41 -4.18
N ALA A 405 -10.55 -2.41 -3.60
CA ALA A 405 -11.63 -1.68 -4.27
C ALA A 405 -11.10 -0.88 -5.49
N ALA A 406 -9.95 -0.20 -5.35
CA ALA A 406 -9.31 0.53 -6.45
C ALA A 406 -8.86 -0.41 -7.59
N ASN A 407 -8.31 -1.58 -7.26
CA ASN A 407 -7.94 -2.60 -8.24
C ASN A 407 -9.17 -3.12 -9.00
N SER A 408 -10.28 -3.35 -8.28
CA SER A 408 -11.54 -3.80 -8.88
C SER A 408 -12.12 -2.73 -9.84
N ALA A 409 -12.03 -1.45 -9.49
CA ALA A 409 -12.44 -0.35 -10.36
C ALA A 409 -11.58 -0.26 -11.63
N THR A 410 -10.27 -0.48 -11.51
CA THR A 410 -9.33 -0.51 -12.64
C THR A 410 -9.61 -1.68 -13.59
N ALA A 411 -9.93 -2.86 -13.03
CA ALA A 411 -10.32 -4.04 -13.79
C ALA A 411 -11.64 -3.82 -14.55
N ALA A 412 -12.63 -3.18 -13.91
CA ALA A 412 -13.88 -2.79 -14.57
C ALA A 412 -13.65 -1.80 -15.72
N GLY A 413 -12.78 -0.80 -15.54
CA GLY A 413 -12.38 0.13 -16.60
C GLY A 413 -11.71 -0.57 -17.78
N SER A 414 -10.82 -1.52 -17.52
CA SER A 414 -10.13 -2.30 -18.56
C SER A 414 -11.10 -3.15 -19.37
N SER A 415 -12.06 -3.79 -18.70
CA SER A 415 -13.15 -4.55 -19.35
C SER A 415 -14.04 -3.67 -20.22
N ALA A 416 -14.33 -2.43 -19.79
CA ALA A 416 -15.10 -1.47 -20.60
C ALA A 416 -14.34 -1.06 -21.88
N VAL A 417 -13.03 -0.82 -21.79
CA VAL A 417 -12.18 -0.53 -22.96
C VAL A 417 -12.13 -1.72 -23.92
N ALA A 418 -11.99 -2.95 -23.40
CA ALA A 418 -12.02 -4.15 -24.22
C ALA A 418 -13.36 -4.31 -24.96
N SER A 419 -14.48 -4.03 -24.29
CA SER A 419 -15.81 -4.06 -24.91
C SER A 419 -15.96 -2.99 -26.02
N ALA A 420 -15.44 -1.78 -25.80
CA ALA A 420 -15.43 -0.73 -26.82
C ALA A 420 -14.53 -1.09 -28.03
N GLY A 421 -13.42 -1.79 -27.79
CA GLY A 421 -12.58 -2.37 -28.84
C GLY A 421 -13.35 -3.37 -29.70
N SER A 422 -14.01 -4.35 -29.07
CA SER A 422 -14.84 -5.34 -29.78
C SER A 422 -15.97 -4.71 -30.60
N ALA A 423 -16.57 -3.61 -30.12
CA ALA A 423 -17.57 -2.86 -30.88
C ALA A 423 -16.98 -2.18 -32.13
N SER A 424 -15.74 -1.68 -32.04
CA SER A 424 -15.02 -1.08 -33.16
C SER A 424 -14.61 -2.12 -34.21
N ASP A 425 -14.18 -3.30 -33.76
CA ASP A 425 -13.89 -4.44 -34.64
C ASP A 425 -15.16 -4.90 -35.38
N ALA A 426 -16.29 -5.01 -34.68
CA ALA A 426 -17.57 -5.32 -35.30
C ALA A 426 -17.97 -4.29 -36.39
N LEU A 427 -17.73 -3.00 -36.15
CA LEU A 427 -17.96 -1.95 -37.14
C LEU A 427 -17.05 -2.10 -38.37
N THR A 428 -15.79 -2.48 -38.14
CA THR A 428 -14.80 -2.75 -39.19
C THR A 428 -15.21 -3.95 -40.04
N TYR A 429 -15.61 -5.06 -39.42
CA TYR A 429 -16.12 -6.23 -40.15
C TYR A 429 -17.38 -5.93 -40.95
N ARG A 430 -18.31 -5.14 -40.40
CA ARG A 430 -19.51 -4.68 -41.13
C ARG A 430 -19.12 -3.88 -42.38
N ASN A 431 -18.17 -2.96 -42.27
CA ASN A 431 -17.70 -2.16 -43.41
C ASN A 431 -16.98 -3.04 -44.44
N ALA A 432 -16.15 -3.99 -44.01
CA ALA A 432 -15.48 -4.93 -44.91
C ALA A 432 -16.50 -5.78 -45.68
N ALA A 433 -17.55 -6.28 -45.01
CA ALA A 433 -18.62 -7.02 -45.66
C ALA A 433 -19.40 -6.16 -46.68
N ALA A 434 -19.66 -4.88 -46.37
CA ALA A 434 -20.30 -3.95 -47.30
C ALA A 434 -19.45 -3.66 -48.56
N SER A 435 -18.13 -3.53 -48.38
CA SER A 435 -17.18 -3.40 -49.50
C SER A 435 -17.15 -4.68 -50.35
N SER A 436 -17.13 -5.86 -49.74
CA SER A 436 -17.20 -7.14 -50.46
C SER A 436 -18.50 -7.30 -51.25
N ALA A 437 -19.63 -6.88 -50.70
CA ALA A 437 -20.91 -6.87 -51.41
C ALA A 437 -20.88 -5.93 -52.64
N SER A 438 -20.25 -4.76 -52.51
CA SER A 438 -20.09 -3.80 -53.61
C SER A 438 -19.18 -4.37 -54.71
N SER A 439 -18.05 -4.99 -54.34
CA SER A 439 -17.17 -5.66 -55.30
C SER A 439 -17.88 -6.81 -56.04
N ALA A 440 -18.70 -7.59 -55.33
CA ALA A 440 -19.48 -8.67 -55.96
C ALA A 440 -20.50 -8.13 -56.97
N ALA A 441 -21.16 -7.00 -56.67
CA ALA A 441 -22.09 -6.35 -57.59
C ALA A 441 -21.37 -5.80 -58.84
N SER A 442 -20.17 -5.22 -58.67
CA SER A 442 -19.32 -4.81 -59.80
C SER A 442 -18.90 -5.99 -60.66
N SER A 443 -18.44 -7.10 -60.06
CA SER A 443 -18.07 -8.30 -60.81
C SER A 443 -19.25 -8.91 -61.58
N ALA A 444 -20.46 -8.84 -61.03
CA ALA A 444 -21.68 -9.25 -61.74
C ALA A 444 -21.94 -8.36 -62.97
N THR A 445 -21.72 -7.04 -62.83
CA THR A 445 -21.85 -6.07 -63.94
C THR A 445 -20.79 -6.30 -65.02
N ASP A 446 -19.54 -6.53 -64.63
CA ASP A 446 -18.44 -6.82 -65.56
C ASP A 446 -18.66 -8.13 -66.32
N SER A 447 -19.21 -9.14 -65.64
CA SER A 447 -19.60 -10.41 -66.27
C SER A 447 -20.72 -10.21 -67.28
N LEU A 448 -21.76 -9.43 -66.97
CA LEU A 448 -22.84 -9.09 -67.90
C LEU A 448 -22.32 -8.30 -69.11
N ASN A 449 -21.45 -7.32 -68.89
CA ASN A 449 -20.83 -6.54 -69.97
C ASN A 449 -19.98 -7.42 -70.88
N SER A 450 -19.21 -8.35 -70.31
CA SER A 450 -18.42 -9.32 -71.06
C SER A 450 -19.31 -10.26 -71.89
N ALA A 451 -20.44 -10.71 -71.34
CA ALA A 451 -21.41 -11.52 -72.07
C ALA A 451 -22.05 -10.74 -73.24
N ASN A 452 -22.44 -9.48 -73.00
CA ASN A 452 -22.98 -8.61 -74.05
C ASN A 452 -21.95 -8.31 -75.15
N ALA A 453 -20.69 -8.07 -74.79
CA ALA A 453 -19.61 -7.85 -75.76
C ALA A 453 -19.32 -9.10 -76.60
N ALA A 454 -19.37 -10.29 -75.99
CA ALA A 454 -19.23 -11.55 -76.71
C ALA A 454 -20.40 -11.79 -77.67
N ALA A 455 -21.64 -11.52 -77.24
CA ALA A 455 -22.83 -11.61 -78.09
C ALA A 455 -22.76 -10.65 -79.29
N ALA A 456 -22.40 -9.39 -79.06
CA ALA A 456 -22.23 -8.40 -80.13
C ALA A 456 -21.08 -8.75 -81.10
N SER A 457 -20.02 -9.39 -80.61
CA SER A 457 -18.91 -9.86 -81.46
C SER A 457 -19.35 -11.03 -82.35
N TYR A 458 -20.20 -11.92 -81.83
CA TYR A 458 -20.76 -13.04 -82.59
C TYR A 458 -21.75 -12.54 -83.65
N ASP A 459 -22.66 -11.64 -83.28
CA ASP A 459 -23.62 -10.94 -84.14
C ASP A 459 -22.90 -10.25 -85.31
N SER A 460 -21.90 -9.41 -84.99
CA SER A 460 -21.08 -8.73 -86.00
C SER A 460 -20.26 -9.70 -86.88
N PHE A 461 -19.96 -10.91 -86.43
CA PHE A 461 -19.28 -11.92 -87.24
C PHE A 461 -20.28 -12.62 -88.16
N ASP A 462 -21.46 -12.97 -87.65
CA ASP A 462 -22.53 -13.61 -88.40
C ASP A 462 -23.02 -12.74 -89.57
N ASP A 463 -23.16 -11.42 -89.35
CA ASP A 463 -23.50 -10.45 -90.40
C ASP A 463 -22.44 -10.32 -91.51
N ARG A 464 -21.17 -10.56 -91.17
CA ARG A 464 -20.06 -10.48 -92.12
C ARG A 464 -19.77 -11.81 -92.79
N TYR A 465 -20.12 -12.93 -92.17
CA TYR A 465 -19.95 -14.25 -92.75
C TYR A 465 -21.27 -15.02 -92.68
N LEU A 466 -22.04 -14.93 -93.76
CA LEU A 466 -23.39 -15.47 -93.87
C LEU A 466 -23.43 -17.01 -93.98
N GLY A 467 -22.27 -17.67 -93.95
CA GLY A 467 -22.13 -19.11 -94.07
C GLY A 467 -22.32 -19.63 -95.50
N ALA A 468 -22.77 -20.88 -95.62
CA ALA A 468 -22.96 -21.57 -96.90
C ALA A 468 -24.37 -21.34 -97.45
N LYS A 469 -24.49 -20.82 -98.67
CA LYS A 469 -25.78 -20.60 -99.35
C LYS A 469 -25.70 -21.06 -100.81
N SER A 470 -26.82 -21.48 -101.40
CA SER A 470 -26.89 -21.98 -102.78
C SER A 470 -27.09 -20.87 -103.84
N SER A 471 -27.34 -19.63 -103.42
CA SER A 471 -27.51 -18.47 -104.30
C SER A 471 -27.14 -17.19 -103.54
N ASN A 472 -27.01 -16.07 -104.25
CA ASN A 472 -26.66 -14.77 -103.67
C ASN A 472 -27.73 -14.33 -102.65
N PRO A 473 -27.39 -14.16 -101.36
CA PRO A 473 -28.30 -13.60 -100.37
C PRO A 473 -28.66 -12.15 -100.72
N THR A 474 -29.85 -11.69 -100.31
CA THR A 474 -30.28 -10.28 -100.45
C THR A 474 -30.36 -9.54 -99.12
N VAL A 475 -30.34 -10.29 -98.02
CA VAL A 475 -30.30 -9.83 -96.62
C VAL A 475 -29.29 -10.71 -95.88
N ASP A 476 -28.80 -10.25 -94.74
CA ASP A 476 -27.98 -11.06 -93.84
C ASP A 476 -28.80 -12.16 -93.12
N ASN A 477 -28.21 -12.82 -92.13
CA ASN A 477 -28.83 -13.92 -91.41
C ASN A 477 -29.91 -13.48 -90.41
N ASP A 478 -29.92 -12.21 -89.99
CA ASP A 478 -30.94 -11.61 -89.12
C ASP A 478 -32.04 -10.86 -89.90
N GLY A 479 -31.85 -10.72 -91.21
CA GLY A 479 -32.79 -10.09 -92.13
C GLY A 479 -32.55 -8.61 -92.37
N ASN A 480 -31.40 -8.05 -91.93
CA ASN A 480 -31.00 -6.68 -92.23
C ASN A 480 -30.31 -6.59 -93.61
N ALA A 481 -29.97 -5.36 -94.01
CA ALA A 481 -29.31 -5.11 -95.29
C ALA A 481 -27.85 -5.57 -95.25
N LEU A 482 -27.40 -6.21 -96.33
CA LEU A 482 -26.04 -6.73 -96.45
C LEU A 482 -24.96 -5.66 -96.21
N LEU A 483 -24.01 -5.97 -95.33
CA LEU A 483 -22.83 -5.15 -95.13
C LEU A 483 -21.91 -5.23 -96.35
N THR A 484 -21.32 -4.09 -96.74
CA THR A 484 -20.23 -4.09 -97.73
C THR A 484 -19.06 -4.87 -97.16
N GLY A 485 -18.56 -5.85 -97.92
CA GLY A 485 -17.56 -6.81 -97.46
C GLY A 485 -18.14 -8.07 -96.83
N ALA A 486 -19.47 -8.22 -96.71
CA ALA A 486 -20.08 -9.48 -96.27
C ALA A 486 -19.66 -10.63 -97.18
N LEU A 487 -19.46 -11.81 -96.62
CA LEU A 487 -18.92 -12.99 -97.25
C LEU A 487 -19.92 -14.14 -97.14
N TYR A 488 -20.01 -14.98 -98.16
CA TYR A 488 -20.66 -16.27 -98.05
C TYR A 488 -20.02 -17.29 -98.98
N TRP A 489 -20.14 -18.57 -98.60
CA TRP A 489 -19.70 -19.68 -99.43
C TRP A 489 -20.83 -20.11 -100.36
N ASN A 490 -20.66 -19.91 -101.67
CA ASN A 490 -21.61 -20.39 -102.66
C ASN A 490 -21.42 -21.89 -102.89
N THR A 491 -22.38 -22.70 -102.43
CA THR A 491 -22.28 -24.16 -102.55
C THR A 491 -22.51 -24.68 -103.96
N THR A 492 -23.16 -23.89 -104.83
CA THR A 492 -23.42 -24.27 -106.23
C THR A 492 -22.21 -23.99 -107.13
N SER A 493 -21.56 -22.84 -106.95
CA SER A 493 -20.33 -22.50 -107.71
C SER A 493 -19.03 -22.87 -106.99
N SER A 494 -19.09 -23.35 -105.74
CA SER A 494 -17.93 -23.72 -104.92
C SER A 494 -16.90 -22.59 -104.77
N GLU A 495 -17.37 -21.38 -104.51
CA GLU A 495 -16.51 -20.20 -104.39
C GLU A 495 -16.94 -19.30 -103.22
N MET A 496 -15.98 -18.57 -102.65
CA MET A 496 -16.27 -17.52 -101.67
C MET A 496 -16.65 -16.24 -102.41
N ARG A 497 -17.81 -15.68 -102.09
CA ARG A 497 -18.28 -14.41 -102.66
C ARG A 497 -18.27 -13.31 -101.60
N VAL A 498 -17.94 -12.10 -102.01
CA VAL A 498 -17.96 -10.89 -101.20
C VAL A 498 -18.95 -9.88 -101.77
N TYR A 499 -19.72 -9.21 -100.92
CA TYR A 499 -20.65 -8.17 -101.33
C TYR A 499 -19.91 -6.84 -101.50
N SER A 500 -19.94 -6.24 -102.68
CA SER A 500 -19.24 -4.98 -102.99
C SER A 500 -19.96 -3.72 -102.50
N GLY A 501 -21.11 -3.86 -101.84
CA GLY A 501 -22.04 -2.76 -101.55
C GLY A 501 -23.14 -2.57 -102.60
N SER A 502 -23.05 -3.27 -103.74
CA SER A 502 -24.08 -3.25 -104.79
C SER A 502 -24.29 -4.60 -105.47
N ALA A 503 -23.28 -5.49 -105.49
CA ALA A 503 -23.37 -6.80 -106.09
C ALA A 503 -22.49 -7.83 -105.37
N TRP A 504 -22.76 -9.13 -105.56
CA TRP A 504 -21.89 -10.20 -105.09
C TRP A 504 -20.81 -10.52 -106.12
N VAL A 505 -19.55 -10.30 -105.75
CA VAL A 505 -18.38 -10.60 -106.58
C VAL A 505 -17.56 -11.73 -105.95
N ALA A 506 -16.66 -12.36 -106.69
CA ALA A 506 -15.73 -13.32 -106.09
C ALA A 506 -14.83 -12.61 -105.07
N ALA A 507 -14.64 -13.20 -103.89
CA ALA A 507 -13.81 -12.63 -102.82
C ALA A 507 -12.30 -12.73 -103.09
N TYR A 508 -11.93 -13.20 -104.28
CA TYR A 508 -10.58 -13.32 -104.76
C TYR A 508 -10.50 -12.75 -106.19
N LEU A 509 -9.34 -12.23 -106.55
CA LEU A 509 -9.10 -11.78 -107.92
C LEU A 509 -8.83 -13.00 -108.80
N PRO A 510 -9.61 -13.27 -109.84
CA PRO A 510 -9.27 -14.30 -110.81
C PRO A 510 -7.95 -13.91 -111.50
N ALA A 511 -7.10 -14.90 -111.82
CA ALA A 511 -5.74 -14.68 -112.34
C ALA A 511 -5.65 -13.90 -113.67
N ALA A 512 -6.78 -13.55 -114.30
CA ALA A 512 -6.84 -12.74 -115.51
C ALA A 512 -6.96 -11.25 -115.17
N GLY A 513 -5.84 -10.55 -114.98
CA GLY A 513 -5.84 -9.08 -114.81
C GLY A 513 -4.62 -8.44 -114.16
N TYR A 514 -3.63 -9.21 -113.69
CA TYR A 514 -2.45 -8.67 -112.99
C TYR A 514 -1.13 -9.25 -113.49
N LEU A 515 -0.06 -8.49 -113.26
CA LEU A 515 1.32 -8.84 -113.60
C LEU A 515 1.81 -10.03 -112.76
N ALA A 516 2.34 -11.07 -113.43
CA ALA A 516 3.08 -12.12 -112.75
C ALA A 516 4.37 -11.55 -112.13
N LEU A 517 4.65 -11.93 -110.87
CA LEU A 517 5.84 -11.48 -110.12
C LEU A 517 7.17 -11.93 -110.76
N SER A 518 7.12 -12.78 -111.79
CA SER A 518 8.28 -13.19 -112.58
C SER A 518 7.84 -13.63 -113.98
N GLY A 519 8.60 -13.22 -115.01
CA GLY A 519 8.47 -13.74 -116.38
C GLY A 519 7.54 -12.98 -117.33
N GLY A 520 6.88 -11.89 -116.90
CA GLY A 520 6.08 -11.05 -117.79
C GLY A 520 6.90 -9.97 -118.52
N THR A 521 6.76 -9.84 -119.84
CA THR A 521 7.41 -8.77 -120.62
C THR A 521 6.49 -7.55 -120.70
N MET A 522 6.94 -6.41 -120.14
CA MET A 522 6.26 -5.11 -120.29
C MET A 522 6.51 -4.54 -121.69
N THR A 523 5.47 -4.06 -122.36
CA THR A 523 5.61 -3.26 -123.59
C THR A 523 4.90 -1.91 -123.40
N GLY A 524 5.67 -0.83 -123.19
CA GLY A 524 5.16 0.55 -123.05
C GLY A 524 5.92 1.42 -122.02
N ALA A 525 5.84 2.74 -122.16
CA ALA A 525 6.44 3.72 -121.23
C ALA A 525 5.50 4.06 -120.07
N ILE A 526 6.04 4.16 -118.85
CA ILE A 526 5.30 4.60 -117.65
C ILE A 526 5.23 6.14 -117.69
N THR A 527 4.04 6.68 -117.89
CA THR A 527 3.82 8.14 -117.94
C THR A 527 3.07 8.59 -116.69
N PHE A 528 3.70 9.46 -115.89
CA PHE A 528 3.03 10.19 -114.81
C PHE A 528 2.46 11.51 -115.38
N ALA A 529 1.27 11.93 -114.94
CA ALA A 529 0.65 13.14 -115.47
C ALA A 529 1.39 14.41 -115.01
N ALA A 530 1.52 15.41 -115.90
CA ALA A 530 2.16 16.68 -115.59
C ALA A 530 1.39 17.46 -114.51
N GLY A 531 2.09 17.97 -113.49
CA GLY A 531 1.53 18.80 -112.41
C GLY A 531 1.27 18.09 -111.07
N GLN A 532 1.66 16.81 -110.91
CA GLN A 532 1.48 16.09 -109.64
C GLN A 532 2.47 16.48 -108.53
N PHE A 533 3.53 17.22 -108.84
CA PHE A 533 4.46 17.77 -107.85
C PHE A 533 4.51 19.29 -107.98
N GLY A 534 4.52 20.01 -106.86
CA GLY A 534 4.68 21.46 -106.85
C GLY A 534 5.99 21.86 -107.55
N THR A 535 6.00 22.99 -108.27
CA THR A 535 7.12 23.42 -109.12
C THR A 535 8.48 23.29 -108.41
N ASN A 536 8.57 23.74 -107.16
CA ASN A 536 9.80 23.71 -106.38
C ASN A 536 10.22 22.28 -105.95
N VAL A 537 9.26 21.36 -105.75
CA VAL A 537 9.52 19.93 -105.45
C VAL A 537 10.05 19.23 -106.69
N ASN A 538 9.45 19.50 -107.85
CA ASN A 538 9.93 18.98 -109.13
C ASN A 538 11.36 19.46 -109.40
N THR A 539 11.63 20.75 -109.18
CA THR A 539 12.98 21.34 -109.31
C THR A 539 14.01 20.72 -108.38
N PHE A 540 13.66 20.42 -107.12
CA PHE A 540 14.56 19.73 -106.19
C PHE A 540 14.89 18.30 -106.65
N LEU A 541 13.90 17.54 -107.12
CA LEU A 541 14.11 16.17 -107.58
C LEU A 541 14.93 16.10 -108.88
N THR A 542 14.81 17.11 -109.75
CA THR A 542 15.62 17.20 -110.97
C THR A 542 17.00 17.78 -110.72
N THR A 543 17.19 18.59 -109.67
CA THR A 543 18.45 19.28 -109.40
C THR A 543 18.61 19.55 -107.88
N PRO A 544 19.03 18.55 -107.09
CA PRO A 544 19.04 18.68 -105.63
C PRO A 544 20.14 19.62 -105.15
N SER A 545 19.75 20.67 -104.42
CA SER A 545 20.65 21.56 -103.67
C SER A 545 19.94 22.05 -102.41
N SER A 546 20.69 22.50 -101.41
CA SER A 546 20.10 23.10 -100.20
C SER A 546 19.24 24.32 -100.51
N ALA A 547 19.56 25.09 -101.56
CA ALA A 547 18.73 26.20 -102.03
C ALA A 547 17.40 25.72 -102.65
N ASN A 548 17.44 24.66 -103.46
CA ASN A 548 16.23 24.10 -104.08
C ASN A 548 15.35 23.35 -103.05
N LEU A 549 15.95 22.78 -102.01
CA LEU A 549 15.22 22.16 -100.89
C LEU A 549 14.53 23.22 -100.02
N ALA A 550 15.22 24.32 -99.69
CA ALA A 550 14.62 25.43 -98.97
C ALA A 550 13.44 26.04 -99.73
N ALA A 551 13.55 26.20 -101.06
CA ALA A 551 12.43 26.67 -101.89
C ALA A 551 11.23 25.69 -101.95
N ALA A 552 11.46 24.40 -101.74
CA ALA A 552 10.40 23.39 -101.69
C ALA A 552 9.64 23.37 -100.35
N LEU A 553 10.20 23.96 -99.29
CA LEU A 553 9.61 24.07 -97.95
C LEU A 553 9.06 25.49 -97.74
N THR A 554 7.74 25.64 -97.73
CA THR A 554 7.09 26.96 -97.89
C THR A 554 6.74 27.68 -96.58
N ASP A 555 6.97 27.05 -95.42
CA ASP A 555 6.59 27.58 -94.10
C ASP A 555 7.78 27.84 -93.16
N GLU A 556 9.02 27.82 -93.66
CA GLU A 556 10.18 28.11 -92.83
C GLU A 556 10.36 29.61 -92.55
N THR A 557 10.47 29.98 -91.27
CA THR A 557 10.87 31.30 -90.80
C THR A 557 12.40 31.37 -90.60
N GLY A 558 13.13 31.93 -91.57
CA GLY A 558 14.57 32.23 -91.51
C GLY A 558 15.24 32.20 -92.89
N THR A 559 16.34 32.95 -93.11
CA THR A 559 17.01 33.06 -94.42
C THR A 559 18.39 32.37 -94.50
N GLY A 560 18.57 31.24 -93.81
CA GLY A 560 19.85 30.51 -93.74
C GLY A 560 19.69 28.99 -93.86
N VAL A 561 20.75 28.30 -94.30
CA VAL A 561 20.80 26.85 -94.64
C VAL A 561 20.10 25.98 -93.58
N ASN A 562 19.20 25.10 -94.02
CA ASN A 562 18.39 24.21 -93.18
C ASN A 562 19.22 23.32 -92.23
N VAL A 563 19.42 23.85 -91.02
CA VAL A 563 19.54 23.20 -89.70
C VAL A 563 20.92 22.63 -89.27
N PHE A 564 21.32 23.07 -88.06
CA PHE A 564 22.41 22.63 -87.16
C PHE A 564 23.84 23.11 -87.47
N ASN A 565 24.16 24.36 -87.14
CA ASN A 565 25.52 24.71 -86.75
C ASN A 565 25.55 25.27 -85.32
N ASN A 566 26.38 24.64 -84.50
CA ASN A 566 26.79 24.89 -83.11
C ASN A 566 25.97 25.94 -82.31
N THR A 567 25.19 25.43 -81.34
CA THR A 567 24.34 26.10 -80.34
C THR A 567 22.95 26.58 -80.80
N PRO A 568 22.04 25.66 -81.18
CA PRO A 568 20.63 26.02 -81.28
C PRO A 568 20.06 26.35 -79.90
N THR A 569 19.50 27.55 -79.75
CA THR A 569 18.65 27.90 -78.60
C THR A 569 17.29 27.23 -78.76
N LEU A 570 17.03 26.20 -77.95
CA LEU A 570 15.74 25.52 -77.88
C LEU A 570 14.83 26.25 -76.89
N ILE A 571 13.72 26.80 -77.35
CA ILE A 571 12.68 27.38 -76.48
C ILE A 571 11.59 26.33 -76.29
N THR A 572 11.38 25.89 -75.04
CA THR A 572 10.42 24.84 -74.60
C THR A 572 10.62 23.41 -75.14
N PRO A 573 11.82 22.80 -75.06
CA PRO A 573 11.96 21.40 -75.43
C PRO A 573 11.34 20.48 -74.37
N ILE A 574 10.45 19.57 -74.78
CA ILE A 574 10.04 18.42 -73.99
C ILE A 574 11.10 17.32 -74.22
N LEU A 575 11.96 17.08 -73.22
CA LEU A 575 13.14 16.22 -73.38
C LEU A 575 12.89 14.73 -73.03
N GLY A 576 11.68 14.35 -72.62
CA GLY A 576 11.38 12.99 -72.17
C GLY A 576 12.15 12.57 -70.91
N THR A 577 12.22 11.26 -70.63
CA THR A 577 12.98 10.69 -69.49
C THR A 577 14.40 10.36 -69.94
N PRO A 578 15.43 11.15 -69.59
CA PRO A 578 16.80 10.87 -70.01
C PRO A 578 17.33 9.64 -69.27
N THR A 579 18.04 8.76 -69.98
CA THR A 579 18.64 7.54 -69.42
C THR A 579 19.82 7.85 -68.49
N SER A 580 20.45 9.04 -68.63
CA SER A 580 21.32 9.67 -67.63
C SER A 580 21.52 11.17 -67.95
N GLY A 581 21.78 12.00 -66.94
CA GLY A 581 22.07 13.44 -67.10
C GLY A 581 22.56 14.07 -65.79
N ASN A 582 23.54 14.99 -65.87
CA ASN A 582 24.03 15.76 -64.73
C ASN A 582 23.40 17.17 -64.74
N LEU A 583 22.52 17.46 -63.78
CA LEU A 583 21.65 18.65 -63.73
C LEU A 583 22.26 19.82 -62.92
N SER A 584 23.59 19.99 -62.94
CA SER A 584 24.30 20.86 -61.98
C SER A 584 23.90 22.33 -62.00
N ASN A 585 23.30 22.83 -63.09
CA ASN A 585 22.99 24.25 -63.30
C ASN A 585 21.49 24.53 -63.49
N CYS A 586 20.61 23.56 -63.21
CA CYS A 586 19.16 23.78 -63.24
C CYS A 586 18.72 24.48 -61.94
N THR A 587 18.25 25.73 -62.03
CA THR A 587 17.59 26.40 -60.92
C THR A 587 16.15 25.84 -60.80
N ASN A 588 15.76 25.37 -59.62
CA ASN A 588 14.53 24.60 -59.29
C ASN A 588 14.59 23.07 -59.53
N ALA A 589 15.76 22.43 -59.44
CA ALA A 589 15.82 20.98 -59.27
C ALA A 589 15.55 20.61 -57.80
N VAL A 590 14.48 19.87 -57.54
CA VAL A 590 14.00 19.61 -56.18
C VAL A 590 13.90 18.12 -55.89
N GLY A 591 14.89 17.63 -55.15
CA GLY A 591 14.84 16.33 -54.50
C GLY A 591 13.93 16.38 -53.27
N TYR A 592 12.62 16.28 -53.48
CA TYR A 592 11.61 16.38 -52.42
C TYR A 592 11.32 15.05 -51.73
N GLY A 593 12.32 14.27 -51.30
CA GLY A 593 12.02 12.96 -50.69
C GLY A 593 12.97 12.49 -49.60
N LEU A 594 12.41 12.05 -48.46
CA LEU A 594 13.12 11.16 -47.53
C LEU A 594 13.00 9.73 -48.06
N LYS A 595 14.14 9.07 -48.31
CA LYS A 595 14.17 7.66 -48.77
C LYS A 595 14.44 6.70 -47.61
N SER A 596 13.53 5.76 -47.39
CA SER A 596 13.78 4.53 -46.64
C SER A 596 14.19 3.41 -47.62
N ALA A 597 14.52 2.21 -47.11
CA ALA A 597 14.84 1.05 -47.93
C ALA A 597 13.67 0.58 -48.83
N THR A 598 12.42 0.94 -48.52
CA THR A 598 11.23 0.43 -49.22
C THR A 598 10.27 1.54 -49.68
N THR A 599 10.51 2.81 -49.33
CA THR A 599 9.55 3.91 -49.58
C THR A 599 10.26 5.24 -49.75
N THR A 600 9.75 6.07 -50.66
CA THR A 600 10.13 7.49 -50.76
C THR A 600 8.96 8.32 -50.25
N VAL A 601 9.18 9.10 -49.19
CA VAL A 601 8.18 10.01 -48.60
C VAL A 601 8.42 11.40 -49.17
N SER A 602 7.42 11.93 -49.88
CA SER A 602 7.51 13.26 -50.48
C SER A 602 7.42 14.35 -49.41
N VAL A 603 8.41 15.25 -49.36
CA VAL A 603 8.42 16.41 -48.44
C VAL A 603 7.85 17.61 -49.21
N SER A 604 6.72 18.16 -48.77
CA SER A 604 6.01 19.21 -49.53
C SER A 604 6.93 20.38 -49.90
N GLY A 605 7.01 20.69 -51.20
CA GLY A 605 8.00 21.58 -51.78
C GLY A 605 7.80 23.09 -51.63
N ALA A 606 6.92 23.54 -50.74
CA ALA A 606 6.61 24.96 -50.55
C ALA A 606 6.99 25.41 -49.13
N THR A 607 7.90 26.39 -49.06
CA THR A 607 8.44 27.10 -47.88
C THR A 607 9.32 26.31 -46.91
N ALA A 608 10.48 26.89 -46.57
CA ALA A 608 11.33 26.42 -45.47
C ALA A 608 10.54 26.47 -44.14
N PRO A 609 10.72 25.49 -43.24
CA PRO A 609 10.00 25.51 -41.97
C PRO A 609 10.34 26.77 -41.18
N THR A 610 9.33 27.37 -40.54
CA THR A 610 9.58 28.37 -39.50
C THR A 610 10.01 27.68 -38.20
N VAL A 611 10.79 28.36 -37.36
CA VAL A 611 11.29 27.80 -36.09
C VAL A 611 10.15 27.20 -35.27
N GLY A 612 10.31 25.90 -34.93
CA GLY A 612 9.38 25.15 -34.09
C GLY A 612 8.23 24.43 -34.82
N GLN A 613 8.24 24.36 -36.16
CA GLN A 613 7.42 23.40 -36.91
C GLN A 613 8.08 22.02 -36.95
N ALA A 614 7.26 20.96 -36.97
CA ALA A 614 7.72 19.58 -37.11
C ALA A 614 7.29 19.00 -38.47
N LEU A 615 8.12 18.12 -39.03
CA LEU A 615 7.76 17.39 -40.25
C LEU A 615 6.88 16.20 -39.86
N VAL A 616 5.59 16.27 -40.20
CA VAL A 616 4.61 15.25 -39.84
C VAL A 616 4.24 14.44 -41.09
N ALA A 617 4.35 13.12 -41.00
CA ALA A 617 3.84 12.23 -42.04
C ALA A 617 2.32 12.36 -42.11
N THR A 618 1.81 12.85 -43.24
CA THR A 618 0.37 12.97 -43.49
C THR A 618 -0.18 11.73 -44.19
N SER A 619 0.71 10.87 -44.73
CA SER A 619 0.39 9.54 -45.24
C SER A 619 1.64 8.66 -45.29
N SER A 620 1.51 7.42 -45.76
CA SER A 620 2.65 6.50 -46.01
C SER A 620 3.60 6.99 -47.11
N THR A 621 3.24 8.04 -47.86
CA THR A 621 4.02 8.56 -49.00
C THR A 621 4.21 10.08 -48.98
N ALA A 622 3.70 10.80 -47.97
CA ALA A 622 3.79 12.26 -47.88
C ALA A 622 4.03 12.76 -46.45
N ALA A 623 4.80 13.84 -46.33
CA ALA A 623 5.00 14.57 -45.08
C ALA A 623 4.95 16.10 -45.31
N THR A 624 4.37 16.82 -44.35
CA THR A 624 4.21 18.28 -44.39
C THR A 624 4.71 18.93 -43.10
N TRP A 625 5.27 20.13 -43.19
CA TRP A 625 5.60 20.95 -42.02
C TRP A 625 4.30 21.41 -41.35
N GLN A 626 4.10 21.00 -40.10
CA GLN A 626 2.93 21.40 -39.32
C GLN A 626 3.39 22.08 -38.04
N THR A 627 2.63 23.09 -37.61
CA THR A 627 2.72 23.59 -36.24
C THR A 627 2.18 22.48 -35.34
N PRO A 628 2.94 21.99 -34.34
CA PRO A 628 2.45 20.98 -33.42
C PRO A 628 1.14 21.45 -32.77
N SER A 629 0.14 20.56 -32.72
CA SER A 629 -1.14 20.86 -32.08
C SER A 629 -0.94 21.08 -30.58
N SER A 630 -1.77 21.94 -29.98
CA SER A 630 -1.69 22.26 -28.54
C SER A 630 -1.70 20.98 -27.70
N GLY A 631 -0.77 20.88 -26.75
CA GLY A 631 -0.54 19.69 -25.92
C GLY A 631 0.46 18.68 -26.48
N SER A 632 0.99 18.87 -27.69
CA SER A 632 2.06 18.02 -28.24
C SER A 632 3.38 18.22 -27.48
N LEU A 633 4.07 17.12 -27.12
CA LEU A 633 5.40 17.19 -26.52
C LEU A 633 6.41 17.70 -27.57
N LEU A 634 7.06 18.83 -27.27
CA LEU A 634 8.04 19.50 -28.12
C LEU A 634 9.48 19.07 -27.79
N ARG A 635 9.83 19.10 -26.50
CA ARG A 635 11.19 18.87 -26.02
C ARG A 635 11.19 18.35 -24.59
N VAL A 636 12.09 17.43 -24.28
CA VAL A 636 12.43 17.07 -22.89
C VAL A 636 13.87 17.52 -22.62
N THR A 637 14.05 18.33 -21.58
CA THR A 637 15.37 18.76 -21.11
C THR A 637 15.63 18.16 -19.74
N ILE A 638 16.76 17.46 -19.58
CA ILE A 638 17.16 16.82 -18.34
C ILE A 638 18.38 17.54 -17.78
N PHE A 639 18.29 17.98 -16.54
CA PHE A 639 19.38 18.60 -15.80
C PHE A 639 19.86 17.65 -14.69
N THR A 640 21.10 17.19 -14.82
CA THR A 640 21.86 16.49 -13.78
C THR A 640 22.96 17.37 -13.17
N ALA A 641 23.15 18.58 -13.70
CA ALA A 641 23.96 19.64 -13.13
C ALA A 641 23.18 20.96 -13.13
N SER A 642 23.47 21.83 -12.17
CA SER A 642 22.83 23.15 -12.07
C SER A 642 23.09 23.97 -13.33
N GLY A 643 22.09 24.72 -13.79
CA GLY A 643 22.15 25.45 -15.05
C GLY A 643 20.98 26.41 -15.22
N THR A 644 20.72 26.80 -16.46
CA THR A 644 19.59 27.66 -16.82
C THR A 644 18.79 27.00 -17.91
N TRP A 645 17.48 26.86 -17.71
CA TRP A 645 16.56 26.48 -18.76
C TRP A 645 16.12 27.72 -19.53
N THR A 646 16.12 27.63 -20.85
CA THR A 646 15.64 28.69 -21.76
C THR A 646 14.47 28.15 -22.54
N LYS A 647 13.37 28.91 -22.55
CA LYS A 647 12.12 28.54 -23.22
C LYS A 647 12.35 28.22 -24.70
N GLY A 648 11.91 27.05 -25.14
CA GLY A 648 11.88 26.66 -26.54
C GLY A 648 10.81 27.42 -27.34
N ALA A 649 11.00 27.50 -28.65
CA ALA A 649 9.99 28.05 -29.55
C ALA A 649 8.71 27.22 -29.48
N ASN A 650 7.55 27.88 -29.57
CA ASN A 650 6.21 27.28 -29.50
C ASN A 650 5.84 26.60 -28.17
N THR A 651 6.68 26.68 -27.13
CA THR A 651 6.35 26.15 -25.79
C THR A 651 5.30 27.03 -25.10
N ASN A 652 4.11 26.50 -24.86
CA ASN A 652 3.03 27.20 -24.15
C ASN A 652 2.86 26.68 -22.72
N ASN A 653 3.14 25.41 -22.49
CA ASN A 653 3.07 24.77 -21.17
C ASN A 653 4.33 23.94 -20.92
N ILE A 654 4.71 23.81 -19.65
CA ILE A 654 5.76 22.88 -19.23
C ILE A 654 5.29 22.03 -18.05
N ARG A 655 5.72 20.77 -18.03
CA ARG A 655 5.72 19.92 -16.84
C ARG A 655 7.14 19.87 -16.32
N VAL A 656 7.32 20.26 -15.06
CA VAL A 656 8.62 20.24 -14.40
C VAL A 656 8.57 19.20 -13.29
N THR A 657 9.49 18.24 -13.33
CA THR A 657 9.71 17.26 -12.25
C THR A 657 11.04 17.61 -11.59
N VAL A 658 11.01 17.93 -10.29
CA VAL A 658 12.18 18.34 -9.50
C VAL A 658 12.35 17.39 -8.33
N THR A 659 13.47 16.68 -8.29
CA THR A 659 13.85 15.79 -7.19
C THR A 659 15.16 16.26 -6.57
N GLY A 660 15.20 16.42 -5.24
CA GLY A 660 16.43 16.75 -4.49
C GLY A 660 17.46 15.62 -4.48
N GLY A 661 18.62 15.85 -3.89
CA GLY A 661 19.61 14.80 -3.61
C GLY A 661 19.22 13.96 -2.40
N GLY A 662 19.49 12.66 -2.42
CA GLY A 662 19.26 11.77 -1.27
C GLY A 662 20.32 11.97 -0.20
N GLY A 663 19.96 11.76 1.07
CA GLY A 663 20.92 11.81 2.18
C GLY A 663 21.88 10.63 2.16
N GLY A 664 23.12 10.82 2.59
CA GLY A 664 24.10 9.73 2.71
C GLY A 664 23.81 8.83 3.91
N GLY A 665 24.17 7.55 3.80
CA GLY A 665 24.09 6.62 4.93
C GLY A 665 25.18 6.91 5.97
N GLY A 666 24.89 6.69 7.25
CA GLY A 666 25.90 6.71 8.31
C GLY A 666 26.83 5.50 8.20
N GLY A 667 28.07 5.61 8.70
CA GLY A 667 28.99 4.48 8.80
C GLY A 667 28.62 3.52 9.93
N GLY A 668 28.95 2.24 9.77
CA GLY A 668 28.76 1.25 10.82
C GLY A 668 29.78 1.42 11.96
N ALA A 669 29.46 0.89 13.13
CA ALA A 669 30.32 1.05 14.30
C ALA A 669 31.67 0.33 14.11
N SER A 670 32.76 1.02 14.41
CA SER A 670 34.11 0.46 14.36
C SER A 670 34.30 -0.58 15.45
N GLY A 671 34.82 -1.76 15.10
CA GLY A 671 35.07 -2.84 16.07
C GLY A 671 33.82 -3.62 16.51
N SER A 672 32.66 -3.35 15.91
CA SER A 672 31.43 -4.15 16.11
C SER A 672 31.28 -5.19 15.00
N THR A 673 30.60 -6.30 15.29
CA THR A 673 30.19 -7.32 14.30
C THR A 673 28.72 -7.17 13.87
N ASN A 674 27.92 -6.34 14.55
CA ASN A 674 26.45 -6.30 14.40
C ASN A 674 25.84 -4.89 14.33
N ALA A 675 26.63 -3.82 14.44
CA ALA A 675 26.14 -2.44 14.44
C ALA A 675 26.32 -1.77 13.06
N TYR A 676 25.26 -1.78 12.25
CA TYR A 676 25.18 -1.09 10.96
C TYR A 676 24.91 0.41 11.15
N GLY A 677 25.39 1.24 10.23
CA GLY A 677 25.03 2.66 10.20
C GLY A 677 23.57 2.87 9.79
N GLY A 678 22.97 3.99 10.19
CA GLY A 678 21.62 4.34 9.75
C GLY A 678 21.60 4.65 8.26
N SER A 679 20.55 4.26 7.54
CA SER A 679 20.46 4.57 6.10
C SER A 679 19.95 6.00 5.89
N GLY A 680 20.39 6.66 4.82
CA GLY A 680 19.94 8.00 4.47
C GLY A 680 18.49 8.01 3.95
N GLY A 681 17.82 9.14 4.12
CA GLY A 681 16.49 9.36 3.54
C GLY A 681 16.57 9.73 2.06
N ALA A 682 15.54 9.39 1.29
CA ALA A 682 15.40 9.88 -0.08
C ALA A 682 14.94 11.34 -0.11
N ALA A 683 15.18 12.03 -1.23
CA ALA A 683 14.70 13.38 -1.45
C ALA A 683 13.20 13.43 -1.79
N GLY A 684 12.61 14.59 -1.54
CA GLY A 684 11.27 14.92 -2.03
C GLY A 684 11.27 15.18 -3.54
N THR A 685 10.15 14.88 -4.18
CA THR A 685 9.91 15.17 -5.60
C THR A 685 8.68 16.06 -5.76
N SER A 686 8.86 17.22 -6.39
CA SER A 686 7.75 18.09 -6.81
C SER A 686 7.50 17.94 -8.31
N ILE A 687 6.23 17.86 -8.70
CA ILE A 687 5.81 17.88 -10.11
C ILE A 687 4.84 19.05 -10.28
N LYS A 688 5.12 19.92 -11.25
CA LYS A 688 4.29 21.08 -11.53
C LYS A 688 3.97 21.21 -13.00
N PHE A 689 2.73 21.51 -13.31
CA PHE A 689 2.29 21.98 -14.62
C PHE A 689 2.16 23.49 -14.56
N LEU A 690 2.88 24.19 -15.43
CA LEU A 690 2.87 25.64 -15.48
C LEU A 690 2.76 26.13 -16.91
N SER A 691 2.02 27.23 -17.09
CA SER A 691 2.09 27.97 -18.34
C SER A 691 3.47 28.59 -18.47
N ALA A 692 4.10 28.37 -19.62
CA ALA A 692 5.38 28.96 -19.97
C ALA A 692 5.22 30.23 -20.80
N THR A 693 4.00 30.72 -21.02
CA THR A 693 3.72 31.91 -21.87
C THR A 693 4.51 33.14 -21.43
N SER A 694 4.64 33.39 -20.12
CA SER A 694 5.39 34.52 -19.57
C SER A 694 6.84 34.21 -19.17
N LEU A 695 7.33 32.98 -19.38
CA LEU A 695 8.68 32.57 -19.00
C LEU A 695 9.66 32.73 -20.16
N THR A 696 10.88 33.16 -19.88
CA THR A 696 11.97 33.28 -20.88
C THR A 696 13.14 32.39 -20.51
N THR A 697 13.68 32.59 -19.31
CA THR A 697 14.76 31.78 -18.72
C THR A 697 14.46 31.49 -17.25
N VAL A 698 14.79 30.29 -16.78
CA VAL A 698 14.61 29.88 -15.38
C VAL A 698 15.87 29.21 -14.87
N SER A 699 16.35 29.62 -13.69
CA SER A 699 17.47 28.97 -13.01
C SER A 699 17.07 27.58 -12.52
N VAL A 700 17.94 26.61 -12.77
CA VAL A 700 17.80 25.22 -12.35
C VAL A 700 18.91 24.90 -11.37
N THR A 701 18.55 24.51 -10.16
CA THR A 701 19.50 24.02 -9.16
C THR A 701 19.34 22.52 -9.02
N ILE A 702 20.46 21.80 -9.13
CA ILE A 702 20.53 20.37 -8.85
C ILE A 702 21.19 20.18 -7.49
N GLY A 703 20.45 19.57 -6.56
CA GLY A 703 20.92 19.21 -5.24
C GLY A 703 21.96 18.10 -5.31
N ALA A 704 23.12 18.32 -4.70
CA ALA A 704 24.16 17.30 -4.60
C ALA A 704 23.68 16.09 -3.77
N ALA A 705 24.20 14.91 -4.09
CA ALA A 705 24.04 13.74 -3.22
C ALA A 705 24.67 13.97 -1.84
N GLY A 706 24.00 13.50 -0.80
CA GLY A 706 24.60 13.41 0.53
C GLY A 706 25.72 12.36 0.52
N THR A 707 26.89 12.74 0.99
CA THR A 707 28.03 11.84 1.16
C THR A 707 27.79 10.83 2.28
N GLY A 708 28.23 9.59 2.08
CA GLY A 708 28.23 8.58 3.12
C GLY A 708 29.19 8.91 4.26
N GLY A 709 28.82 8.58 5.48
CA GLY A 709 29.65 8.77 6.66
C GLY A 709 30.81 7.80 6.69
N ALA A 710 31.99 8.24 7.13
CA ALA A 710 33.08 7.34 7.48
C ALA A 710 32.64 6.35 8.58
N ALA A 711 33.41 5.28 8.84
CA ALA A 711 33.10 4.34 9.92
C ALA A 711 32.86 5.06 11.25
N SER A 712 31.78 4.72 11.96
CA SER A 712 31.28 5.42 13.16
C SER A 712 30.93 6.92 12.95
N GLY A 713 30.75 7.37 11.72
CA GLY A 713 30.43 8.75 11.36
C GLY A 713 29.04 8.90 10.74
N ASN A 714 28.51 10.12 10.81
CA ASN A 714 27.23 10.45 10.16
C ASN A 714 27.44 10.67 8.66
N GLY A 715 26.42 10.32 7.86
CA GLY A 715 26.34 10.82 6.48
C GLY A 715 26.06 12.32 6.45
N THR A 716 26.04 12.91 5.25
CA THR A 716 25.58 14.29 5.05
C THR A 716 24.20 14.31 4.38
N ASN A 717 23.46 15.39 4.62
CA ASN A 717 22.15 15.58 3.99
C ASN A 717 22.32 15.77 2.48
N GLY A 718 21.34 15.31 1.70
CA GLY A 718 21.28 15.66 0.30
C GLY A 718 20.91 17.12 0.10
N GLY A 719 21.36 17.71 -1.00
CA GLY A 719 21.03 19.08 -1.40
C GLY A 719 19.63 19.21 -1.98
N ASN A 720 19.07 20.42 -1.96
CA ASN A 720 17.77 20.69 -2.59
C ASN A 720 17.95 20.90 -4.11
N SER A 721 17.03 20.38 -4.90
CA SER A 721 16.88 20.75 -6.31
C SER A 721 15.71 21.70 -6.48
N SER A 722 15.80 22.63 -7.43
CA SER A 722 14.74 23.61 -7.71
C SER A 722 14.71 24.04 -9.17
N PHE A 723 13.54 24.48 -9.61
CA PHE A 723 13.33 25.12 -10.92
C PHE A 723 12.54 26.41 -10.71
N GLY A 724 13.18 27.53 -10.35
CA GLY A 724 12.47 28.80 -10.06
C GLY A 724 11.19 28.61 -9.19
N THR A 725 10.03 29.00 -9.73
CA THR A 725 8.70 28.78 -9.10
C THR A 725 8.03 27.46 -9.48
N GLY A 726 8.69 26.63 -10.30
CA GLY A 726 8.26 25.35 -10.84
C GLY A 726 8.35 24.17 -9.87
N GLY A 727 8.81 24.40 -8.64
CA GLY A 727 8.86 23.40 -7.59
C GLY A 727 10.25 23.23 -6.97
N THR A 728 10.28 22.73 -5.75
CA THR A 728 11.49 22.39 -5.00
C THR A 728 11.37 20.97 -4.47
N GLY A 729 12.37 20.13 -4.77
CA GLY A 729 12.58 18.85 -4.12
C GLY A 729 13.66 19.00 -3.05
N ASN A 730 13.28 18.94 -1.78
CA ASN A 730 14.26 19.05 -0.70
C ASN A 730 15.02 17.74 -0.54
N GLY A 731 16.32 17.86 -0.23
CA GLY A 731 17.16 16.69 -0.07
C GLY A 731 16.80 15.85 1.16
N GLY A 732 17.12 14.56 1.10
CA GLY A 732 16.90 13.64 2.21
C GLY A 732 17.89 13.87 3.35
N SER A 733 17.46 13.63 4.58
CA SER A 733 18.35 13.70 5.75
C SER A 733 19.36 12.55 5.75
N ALA A 734 20.55 12.82 6.29
CA ALA A 734 21.57 11.82 6.53
C ALA A 734 21.09 10.71 7.47
N GLY A 735 21.57 9.49 7.23
CA GLY A 735 21.61 8.47 8.26
C GLY A 735 22.71 8.77 9.26
N THR A 736 22.43 8.57 10.54
CA THR A 736 23.38 8.90 11.62
C THR A 736 23.80 7.66 12.41
N TYR A 737 24.95 7.78 13.07
CA TYR A 737 25.46 6.83 14.04
C TYR A 737 25.35 7.45 15.45
N SER A 738 24.72 6.74 16.39
CA SER A 738 24.67 7.16 17.81
C SER A 738 24.72 5.95 18.75
N ALA A 739 25.77 5.87 19.57
CA ALA A 739 25.94 4.88 20.65
C ALA A 739 25.73 3.40 20.24
N GLY A 740 26.24 3.00 19.07
CA GLY A 740 26.12 1.61 18.58
C GLY A 740 24.85 1.32 17.77
N ASN A 741 23.94 2.29 17.63
CA ASN A 741 22.73 2.17 16.81
C ASN A 741 22.76 3.14 15.63
N GLY A 742 22.31 2.66 14.46
CA GLY A 742 22.13 3.47 13.27
C GLY A 742 20.71 4.05 13.22
N ILE A 743 20.59 5.38 13.14
CA ILE A 743 19.29 6.04 13.02
C ILE A 743 19.06 6.46 11.57
N ALA A 744 17.94 6.04 11.00
CA ALA A 744 17.56 6.41 9.65
C ALA A 744 17.31 7.90 9.47
N GLY A 745 17.85 8.43 8.38
CA GLY A 745 17.51 9.74 7.85
C GLY A 745 16.05 9.78 7.40
N ASN A 746 15.37 10.88 7.72
CA ASN A 746 14.03 11.16 7.21
C ASN A 746 14.10 11.51 5.72
N GLY A 747 13.05 11.15 4.98
CA GLY A 747 12.92 11.59 3.61
C GLY A 747 12.69 13.10 3.52
N GLY A 748 13.21 13.70 2.45
CA GLY A 748 13.03 15.10 2.12
C GLY A 748 11.59 15.41 1.73
N SER A 749 11.15 16.63 2.03
CA SER A 749 9.87 17.14 1.60
C SER A 749 9.93 17.73 0.18
N ALA A 750 8.78 17.86 -0.46
CA ALA A 750 8.64 18.60 -1.72
C ALA A 750 7.68 19.78 -1.51
N SER A 751 7.88 20.86 -2.24
CA SER A 751 7.03 22.05 -2.15
C SER A 751 6.90 22.77 -3.48
N ALA A 752 5.89 23.63 -3.58
CA ALA A 752 5.58 24.47 -4.75
C ALA A 752 5.25 23.72 -6.06
N GLY A 753 5.20 22.38 -6.06
CA GLY A 753 4.58 21.59 -7.11
C GLY A 753 3.07 21.46 -6.92
N ASP A 754 2.38 21.08 -7.99
CA ASP A 754 0.96 20.68 -7.92
C ASP A 754 0.83 19.31 -7.26
N ILE A 755 1.86 18.46 -7.44
CA ILE A 755 2.05 17.20 -6.73
C ILE A 755 3.36 17.31 -5.95
N ASN A 756 3.30 17.08 -4.64
CA ASN A 756 4.47 17.10 -3.76
C ASN A 756 4.60 15.73 -3.08
N LEU A 757 5.58 14.95 -3.51
CA LEU A 757 5.87 13.62 -2.99
C LEU A 757 7.02 13.71 -1.97
N TYR A 758 6.81 13.15 -0.79
CA TYR A 758 7.86 12.99 0.21
C TYR A 758 8.78 11.84 -0.18
N GLY A 759 10.08 12.00 0.08
CA GLY A 759 11.02 10.90 -0.02
C GLY A 759 10.74 9.84 1.05
N GLY A 760 11.08 8.58 0.76
CA GLY A 760 11.05 7.52 1.75
C GLY A 760 12.08 7.75 2.86
N LYS A 761 11.71 7.42 4.11
CA LYS A 761 12.64 7.34 5.24
C LYS A 761 13.60 6.16 5.01
N GLY A 762 14.86 6.32 5.41
CA GLY A 762 15.81 5.20 5.44
C GLY A 762 15.44 4.16 6.51
N ILE A 763 16.23 3.09 6.61
CA ILE A 763 16.07 2.04 7.62
C ILE A 763 17.04 2.26 8.79
N SER A 764 16.53 2.18 10.02
CA SER A 764 17.31 2.25 11.27
C SER A 764 17.82 0.86 11.65
N SER A 765 19.01 0.79 12.25
CA SER A 765 19.56 -0.45 12.80
C SER A 765 19.45 -0.44 14.34
N THR A 766 18.98 -1.55 14.91
CA THR A 766 19.04 -1.84 16.35
C THR A 766 20.06 -2.95 16.58
N GLY A 767 21.00 -2.77 17.52
CA GLY A 767 22.19 -3.61 17.74
C GLY A 767 21.97 -5.07 18.20
N THR A 768 20.86 -5.72 17.83
CA THR A 768 20.50 -7.09 18.23
C THR A 768 20.38 -8.07 17.06
N ASN A 769 20.66 -7.66 15.82
CA ASN A 769 20.44 -8.53 14.66
C ASN A 769 21.62 -9.48 14.44
N THR A 770 21.48 -10.74 14.87
CA THR A 770 22.49 -11.82 14.79
C THR A 770 22.49 -12.58 13.46
N SER A 771 21.69 -12.15 12.46
CA SER A 771 21.58 -12.87 11.19
C SER A 771 21.95 -12.00 9.98
N ASN A 772 23.17 -12.22 9.50
CA ASN A 772 23.61 -12.22 8.10
C ASN A 772 23.34 -10.98 7.19
N SER A 773 24.44 -10.29 6.83
CA SER A 773 24.82 -9.60 5.57
C SER A 773 23.88 -8.70 4.74
N ASN A 774 22.60 -8.54 5.07
CA ASN A 774 21.73 -7.69 4.25
C ASN A 774 21.96 -6.20 4.58
N GLN A 775 22.78 -5.55 3.76
CA GLN A 775 22.94 -4.10 3.72
C GLN A 775 21.56 -3.43 3.70
N MET A 776 21.34 -2.48 4.60
CA MET A 776 20.04 -1.83 4.74
C MET A 776 19.85 -0.84 3.59
N PRO A 777 18.84 -1.01 2.72
CA PRO A 777 18.59 -0.09 1.62
C PRO A 777 18.26 1.31 2.15
N GLY A 778 18.74 2.33 1.44
CA GLY A 778 18.38 3.71 1.72
C GLY A 778 16.92 4.01 1.35
N GLY A 779 16.45 5.19 1.75
CA GLY A 779 15.10 5.63 1.42
C GLY A 779 14.84 5.59 -0.09
N ILE A 780 13.60 5.25 -0.47
CA ILE A 780 13.16 5.21 -1.87
C ILE A 780 12.68 6.59 -2.35
N SER A 781 13.13 7.02 -3.52
CA SER A 781 12.66 8.25 -4.18
C SER A 781 11.59 7.92 -5.23
N TYR A 782 11.05 8.95 -5.89
CA TYR A 782 10.18 8.81 -7.06
C TYR A 782 10.79 7.94 -8.17
N TRP A 783 12.12 7.92 -8.27
CA TRP A 783 12.87 7.21 -9.30
C TRP A 783 13.27 5.78 -8.89
N GLY A 784 13.02 5.39 -7.64
CA GLY A 784 13.37 4.08 -7.10
C GLY A 784 14.26 4.12 -5.86
N GLY A 785 14.74 2.95 -5.45
CA GLY A 785 15.60 2.77 -4.28
C GLY A 785 17.10 2.78 -4.60
N SER A 786 17.90 2.53 -3.56
CA SER A 786 19.35 2.35 -3.67
C SER A 786 19.77 1.00 -3.10
N SER A 787 20.71 0.35 -3.79
CA SER A 787 21.55 -0.73 -3.23
C SER A 787 23.01 -0.45 -3.58
N ASN A 788 23.85 -0.28 -2.56
CA ASN A 788 25.29 -0.03 -2.70
C ASN A 788 25.61 1.32 -3.40
N ALA A 789 26.63 1.33 -4.29
CA ALA A 789 27.14 2.53 -4.97
C ALA A 789 26.23 3.09 -6.09
N ASN A 790 25.16 2.38 -6.47
CA ASN A 790 24.24 2.79 -7.52
C ASN A 790 22.89 3.21 -6.92
N ALA A 791 22.78 4.49 -6.58
CA ALA A 791 21.53 5.08 -6.10
C ALA A 791 20.74 5.68 -7.28
N ALA A 792 19.43 5.41 -7.34
CA ALA A 792 18.52 6.15 -8.21
C ALA A 792 18.54 7.65 -7.83
N TYR A 793 18.15 8.55 -8.75
CA TYR A 793 18.14 9.99 -8.48
C TYR A 793 17.34 10.31 -7.20
N GLY A 794 17.96 11.04 -6.29
CA GLY A 794 17.42 11.38 -4.98
C GLY A 794 17.23 10.23 -4.00
N ALA A 795 17.64 9.00 -4.29
CA ALA A 795 17.51 7.87 -3.35
C ALA A 795 18.47 8.02 -2.16
N GLY A 796 18.07 7.55 -0.99
CA GLY A 796 18.94 7.59 0.19
C GLY A 796 20.12 6.63 0.06
N GLY A 797 21.26 6.97 0.67
CA GLY A 797 22.43 6.12 0.74
C GLY A 797 22.23 4.97 1.74
N THR A 798 22.76 3.79 1.42
CA THR A 798 22.69 2.64 2.32
C THR A 798 23.59 2.83 3.55
N GLY A 799 23.13 2.36 4.70
CA GLY A 799 23.92 2.39 5.94
C GLY A 799 25.17 1.51 5.83
N GLY A 800 26.29 1.96 6.40
CA GLY A 800 27.55 1.24 6.36
C GLY A 800 27.47 -0.09 7.12
N ALA A 801 28.13 -1.12 6.58
CA ALA A 801 28.38 -2.36 7.31
C ALA A 801 29.24 -2.10 8.56
N PRO A 802 29.29 -3.01 9.55
CA PRO A 802 30.14 -2.83 10.72
C PRO A 802 31.59 -2.52 10.31
N SER A 803 32.18 -1.49 10.92
CA SER A 803 33.48 -0.91 10.56
C SER A 803 33.64 -0.34 9.14
N GLY A 804 32.57 -0.28 8.34
CA GLY A 804 32.54 0.27 6.98
C GLY A 804 31.92 1.66 6.91
N ALA A 805 32.29 2.42 5.87
CA ALA A 805 31.63 3.68 5.54
C ALA A 805 30.20 3.44 5.02
N GLY A 806 29.32 4.41 5.26
CA GLY A 806 28.02 4.47 4.59
C GLY A 806 28.19 4.85 3.12
N TYR A 807 27.17 4.61 2.32
CA TYR A 807 27.17 4.94 0.90
C TYR A 807 26.56 6.32 0.66
N ASN A 808 26.96 6.95 -0.45
CA ASN A 808 26.39 8.21 -0.89
C ASN A 808 24.92 8.03 -1.29
N GLY A 809 24.10 9.07 -1.12
CA GLY A 809 22.79 9.13 -1.73
C GLY A 809 22.86 9.33 -3.24
N GLY A 810 21.71 9.32 -3.91
CA GLY A 810 21.57 9.67 -5.31
C GLY A 810 21.56 11.18 -5.51
N GLU A 811 22.12 11.65 -6.62
CA GLU A 811 22.07 13.08 -7.00
C GLU A 811 20.63 13.52 -7.28
N GLY A 812 20.37 14.82 -7.15
CA GLY A 812 19.11 15.40 -7.59
C GLY A 812 18.97 15.40 -9.12
N ILE A 813 17.75 15.66 -9.59
CA ILE A 813 17.45 15.77 -11.03
C ILE A 813 16.31 16.76 -11.25
N VAL A 814 16.37 17.49 -12.36
CA VAL A 814 15.24 18.28 -12.87
C VAL A 814 14.95 17.89 -14.31
N ILE A 815 13.70 17.54 -14.60
CA ILE A 815 13.23 17.24 -15.95
C ILE A 815 12.19 18.28 -16.33
N VAL A 816 12.36 18.90 -17.49
CA VAL A 816 11.43 19.86 -18.07
C VAL A 816 10.89 19.29 -19.37
N GLU A 817 9.62 18.96 -19.39
CA GLU A 817 8.89 18.56 -20.58
C GLU A 817 8.13 19.77 -21.12
N GLU A 818 8.39 20.13 -22.37
CA GLU A 818 7.83 21.30 -23.04
C GLU A 818 6.73 20.90 -23.99
N TYR A 819 5.60 21.59 -23.93
CA TYR A 819 4.42 21.29 -24.71
C TYR A 819 3.94 22.50 -25.51
N ALA A 820 3.43 22.22 -26.72
CA ALA A 820 2.85 23.17 -27.66
C ALA A 820 1.55 23.80 -27.17
#